data_AF-A0A957KPQ1-F1
#
_entry.id   AF-A0A957KPQ1-F1
#
_cell.length_a   1.000
_cell.length_b   1.000
_cell.length_c   1.000
_cell.angle_alpha   90.00
_cell.angle_beta   90.00
_cell.angle_gamma   90.00
#
_symmetry.space_group_name_H-M   'P 1'
#
loop_
_entity.id
_entity.type
_entity.pdbx_description
1 polymer ?
#
loop_
_entity_poly.entity_id
_entity_poly.type
_entity_poly.pdbx_seq_one_letter_code
_entity_poly.pdbx_strand_id
1 'polypeptide(L)'
;MTWTTSASAPRALEKSGYKVFDYARLVNEYIEPVEQLGLHRTSLATAAAPLLALLAEYPAVAVLNVRVVTVGDLQRVYGYLVEPAYRRDCALRIQANVDLEQLRPDAFIEPYFGYAWTLERLTHLAARYERRSIDASLPPMTPIEASLYAAMQRQGLAPLVQFGIGPYRADFAFPERMLVVEADGRGWHDFELDRVRDRRLAERGWHTLRVSGSRIHAEADACAEEVARQYRRLPDVPQYSDLELWERKPSWWRRLLAWVRAGFRRKPARPNQPASQEADATAPELESRRDGLDPAQRAAVTAHEGVVQVIAPAGSGKTRVLVARVRELRSRGVPQERIMCATFNRVTAKELREKLSREGGDAVAVYTFHALGRHILEAEKMLRGEVGGLSFGEWRHLCRDAKEMEGCGVWIDPPDASEVISQFKLVDMIDPAEAGARALSAYERTAACLYDLYEKRLEEKKQNDYDDLVLNAVRLLQSDEMARRRWQGKWECVLVDEYQDIELAQELLVHLLAAPEDCLTVVGDEDQCIYTWRRAEVERIINLDKRFPGMERAVLTTCYRCPAEVVSASTQLITNNVRRFPKATVAYQPPSNDHIVIERRPFPDLSAAAEVIAQSLRQCDPRETVVLARTSRLLRTLAQACIAAGVPFSANDKVLRPPASEKVILAYLRLVANPSKAKAEDVEQALRVPNRYLPKGREQEVARRLSAGLSFSQAVALNNIEQFRRDALNEGGALLDQMAAERDAERIIYLLRTEGGLDKYFSDQERMSPHDQSEFDTLDVLQTESRGRTAGDVAQSIEERIRLLENSAVKDGVELVTMHGAKGREWQRVIIFGCDDDQIPHRRVLDEAARESDGDVHSATVEKAIEDERRLAYVALTRTKGTLELFFSDRNPSRFLAEAGLFDESTTPEVSSQPAILNVAPQASWTAAATTRRFNGRSAVPQPAPPATAPASSLRRTGRTMPSKYQSTCPACHNAIEIGDSICAVELDGRTRWIHDGCAEG
;
A
#
# COMPACT_ATOMS: atom_id res chain seq x y z
N MET A 1 5.42 -36.26 -7.23
CA MET A 1 6.65 -35.94 -6.45
C MET A 1 6.99 -37.14 -5.62
N THR A 2 8.27 -37.37 -5.32
CA THR A 2 8.69 -38.44 -4.42
C THR A 2 9.67 -37.88 -3.39
N TRP A 3 9.33 -37.98 -2.11
CA TRP A 3 10.22 -37.67 -1.00
C TRP A 3 10.81 -38.98 -0.46
N THR A 4 12.11 -39.01 -0.14
CA THR A 4 12.73 -40.22 0.44
C THR A 4 13.97 -39.90 1.27
N THR A 5 14.21 -40.69 2.31
CA THR A 5 15.50 -40.76 3.03
C THR A 5 16.51 -41.73 2.40
N SER A 6 16.10 -42.56 1.43
CA SER A 6 16.95 -43.61 0.85
C SER A 6 18.04 -43.09 -0.10
N ALA A 7 19.27 -43.56 0.09
CA ALA A 7 20.40 -43.20 -0.76
C ALA A 7 20.20 -43.69 -2.20
N SER A 8 19.91 -42.76 -3.11
CA SER A 8 19.68 -43.06 -4.53
C SER A 8 20.97 -42.83 -5.33
N ALA A 9 21.47 -43.86 -6.03
CA ALA A 9 22.68 -43.72 -6.83
C ALA A 9 22.44 -42.74 -8.02
N PRO A 10 23.21 -41.65 -8.18
CA PRO A 10 22.95 -40.62 -9.19
C PRO A 10 22.83 -41.19 -10.61
N ARG A 11 23.76 -42.09 -10.98
CA ARG A 11 23.78 -42.77 -12.30
C ARG A 11 22.56 -43.66 -12.57
N ALA A 12 21.82 -44.09 -11.54
CA ALA A 12 20.59 -44.86 -11.73
C ALA A 12 19.42 -43.91 -12.07
N LEU A 13 19.31 -42.79 -11.34
CA LEU A 13 18.31 -41.75 -11.61
C LEU A 13 18.50 -41.11 -12.99
N GLU A 14 19.74 -40.84 -13.40
CA GLU A 14 20.06 -40.35 -14.75
C GLU A 14 19.63 -41.33 -15.84
N LYS A 15 19.79 -42.65 -15.63
CA LYS A 15 19.31 -43.67 -16.57
C LYS A 15 17.78 -43.71 -16.65
N SER A 16 17.08 -43.47 -15.54
CA SER A 16 15.62 -43.32 -15.50
C SER A 16 15.11 -41.96 -16.02
N GLY A 17 15.98 -41.13 -16.60
CA GLY A 17 15.59 -39.87 -17.25
C GLY A 17 15.56 -38.63 -16.34
N TYR A 18 15.96 -38.75 -15.06
CA TYR A 18 16.06 -37.58 -14.18
C TYR A 18 17.32 -36.76 -14.46
N LYS A 19 17.18 -35.44 -14.48
CA LYS A 19 18.31 -34.53 -14.27
C LYS A 19 18.65 -34.49 -12.78
N VAL A 20 19.84 -34.94 -12.41
CA VAL A 20 20.28 -35.00 -11.00
C VAL A 20 21.06 -33.75 -10.60
N PHE A 21 20.72 -33.17 -9.45
CA PHE A 21 21.44 -32.09 -8.80
C PHE A 21 21.78 -32.44 -7.35
N ASP A 22 22.90 -31.95 -6.87
CA ASP A 22 23.18 -31.88 -5.43
C ASP A 22 22.57 -30.58 -4.87
N TYR A 23 21.94 -30.67 -3.68
CA TYR A 23 21.24 -29.53 -3.09
C TYR A 23 22.17 -28.35 -2.78
N ALA A 24 23.38 -28.58 -2.26
CA ALA A 24 24.30 -27.49 -1.94
C ALA A 24 24.76 -26.77 -3.22
N ARG A 25 24.95 -27.51 -4.31
CA ARG A 25 25.23 -26.91 -5.62
C ARG A 25 24.04 -26.07 -6.13
N LEU A 26 22.81 -26.60 -6.03
CA LEU A 26 21.61 -25.90 -6.47
C LEU A 26 21.39 -24.63 -5.64
N VAL A 27 21.59 -24.68 -4.33
CA VAL A 27 21.55 -23.52 -3.44
C VAL A 27 22.52 -22.45 -3.93
N ASN A 28 23.81 -22.77 -4.09
CA ASN A 28 24.83 -21.81 -4.46
C ASN A 28 24.66 -21.23 -5.88
N GLU A 29 24.18 -22.04 -6.84
CA GLU A 29 24.01 -21.59 -8.23
C GLU A 29 22.67 -20.86 -8.50
N TYR A 30 21.61 -21.11 -7.70
CA TYR A 30 20.25 -20.63 -8.02
C TYR A 30 19.46 -20.01 -6.86
N ILE A 31 19.69 -20.39 -5.60
CA ILE A 31 18.90 -19.89 -4.45
C ILE A 31 19.61 -18.76 -3.73
N GLU A 32 20.88 -18.96 -3.34
CA GLU A 32 21.68 -17.91 -2.69
C GLU A 32 21.79 -16.64 -3.53
N PRO A 33 22.00 -16.68 -4.87
CA PRO A 33 21.98 -15.47 -5.68
C PRO A 33 20.66 -14.70 -5.59
N VAL A 34 19.53 -15.39 -5.42
CA VAL A 34 18.21 -14.75 -5.24
C VAL A 34 18.07 -14.11 -3.86
N GLU A 35 18.50 -14.80 -2.82
CA GLU A 35 18.47 -14.28 -1.45
C GLU A 35 19.44 -13.11 -1.25
N GLN A 36 20.66 -13.20 -1.83
CA GLN A 36 21.71 -12.19 -1.76
C GLN A 36 21.44 -10.96 -2.64
N LEU A 37 20.67 -11.09 -3.74
CA LEU A 37 20.35 -9.98 -4.64
C LEU A 37 19.51 -8.85 -4.00
N GLY A 38 19.04 -9.04 -2.76
CA GLY A 38 18.73 -7.92 -1.86
C GLY A 38 17.72 -6.89 -2.37
N LEU A 39 16.87 -7.25 -3.33
CA LEU A 39 16.00 -6.33 -4.08
C LEU A 39 16.76 -5.17 -4.74
N HIS A 40 17.63 -5.46 -5.70
CA HIS A 40 17.79 -4.50 -6.78
C HIS A 40 16.45 -4.37 -7.53
N ARG A 41 15.73 -3.28 -7.24
CA ARG A 41 14.39 -2.93 -7.73
C ARG A 41 14.43 -2.49 -9.21
N THR A 42 15.05 -3.31 -10.04
CA THR A 42 15.51 -2.96 -11.40
C THR A 42 15.20 -4.04 -12.42
N SER A 43 14.35 -5.01 -12.08
CA SER A 43 13.90 -6.07 -12.99
C SER A 43 12.42 -6.40 -12.81
N LEU A 44 11.76 -6.68 -13.93
CA LEU A 44 10.41 -7.26 -13.94
C LEU A 44 10.45 -8.79 -13.83
N ALA A 45 11.60 -9.45 -14.07
CA ALA A 45 11.73 -10.89 -13.89
C ALA A 45 11.60 -11.25 -12.39
N THR A 46 10.98 -12.40 -12.09
CA THR A 46 11.08 -12.96 -10.74
C THR A 46 12.50 -13.43 -10.49
N ALA A 47 13.00 -13.27 -9.26
CA ALA A 47 14.40 -13.58 -8.99
C ALA A 47 14.71 -15.08 -9.22
N ALA A 48 13.76 -15.98 -8.95
CA ALA A 48 13.87 -17.41 -9.26
C ALA A 48 13.73 -17.77 -10.76
N ALA A 49 13.67 -16.80 -11.69
CA ALA A 49 13.53 -17.07 -13.13
C ALA A 49 14.58 -18.05 -13.71
N PRO A 50 15.88 -18.03 -13.33
CA PRO A 50 16.85 -19.03 -13.81
C PRO A 50 16.51 -20.45 -13.36
N LEU A 51 16.01 -20.61 -12.13
CA LEU A 51 15.59 -21.89 -11.57
C LEU A 51 14.29 -22.39 -12.22
N LEU A 52 13.33 -21.49 -12.44
CA LEU A 52 12.10 -21.77 -13.19
C LEU A 52 12.37 -22.18 -14.64
N ALA A 53 13.40 -21.62 -15.28
CA ALA A 53 13.84 -22.01 -16.62
C ALA A 53 14.48 -23.40 -16.63
N LEU A 54 15.33 -23.72 -15.65
CA LEU A 54 15.91 -25.04 -15.45
C LEU A 54 14.82 -26.11 -15.23
N LEU A 55 13.83 -25.84 -14.39
CA LEU A 55 12.70 -26.74 -14.15
C LEU A 55 11.75 -26.88 -15.37
N ALA A 56 11.80 -25.95 -16.33
CA ALA A 56 11.10 -26.06 -17.61
C ALA A 56 11.91 -26.78 -18.70
N GLU A 57 13.25 -26.83 -18.58
CA GLU A 57 14.14 -27.56 -19.50
C GLU A 57 14.07 -29.08 -19.28
N TYR A 58 13.91 -29.52 -18.03
CA TYR A 58 13.95 -30.92 -17.64
C TYR A 58 12.57 -31.39 -17.12
N PRO A 59 11.91 -32.37 -17.77
CA PRO A 59 10.59 -32.85 -17.33
C PRO A 59 10.65 -33.68 -16.04
N ALA A 60 11.84 -34.11 -15.62
CA ALA A 60 12.08 -34.84 -14.39
C ALA A 60 13.40 -34.38 -13.74
N VAL A 61 13.34 -34.01 -12.47
CA VAL A 61 14.47 -33.47 -11.69
C VAL A 61 14.59 -34.21 -10.37
N ALA A 62 15.80 -34.63 -10.02
CA ALA A 62 16.10 -35.25 -8.74
C ALA A 62 17.12 -34.39 -7.97
N VAL A 63 16.76 -33.96 -6.76
CA VAL A 63 17.63 -33.17 -5.88
C VAL A 63 18.06 -34.04 -4.71
N LEU A 64 19.37 -34.24 -4.57
CA LEU A 64 19.98 -35.11 -3.58
C LEU A 64 20.60 -34.31 -2.43
N ASN A 65 20.78 -34.98 -1.29
CA ASN A 65 21.41 -34.43 -0.09
C ASN A 65 20.70 -33.19 0.49
N VAL A 66 19.38 -33.08 0.30
CA VAL A 66 18.57 -32.02 0.91
C VAL A 66 18.62 -32.17 2.43
N ARG A 67 18.86 -31.07 3.15
CA ARG A 67 18.79 -31.03 4.61
C ARG A 67 17.68 -30.09 5.04
N VAL A 68 16.73 -30.62 5.79
CA VAL A 68 15.68 -29.86 6.46
C VAL A 68 15.88 -30.02 7.96
N VAL A 69 16.23 -28.93 8.62
CA VAL A 69 16.45 -28.86 10.08
C VAL A 69 15.71 -27.64 10.67
N THR A 70 15.64 -26.55 9.91
CA THR A 70 15.03 -25.28 10.33
C THR A 70 13.85 -24.88 9.45
N VAL A 71 13.04 -23.95 9.95
CA VAL A 71 12.00 -23.24 9.16
C VAL A 71 12.57 -22.67 7.86
N GLY A 72 13.76 -22.08 7.87
CA GLY A 72 14.40 -21.52 6.68
C GLY A 72 14.76 -22.58 5.64
N ASP A 73 15.22 -23.76 6.06
CA ASP A 73 15.48 -24.88 5.14
C ASP A 73 14.17 -25.35 4.47
N LEU A 74 13.10 -25.46 5.26
CA LEU A 74 11.78 -25.86 4.77
C LEU A 74 11.21 -24.83 3.79
N GLN A 75 11.29 -23.54 4.11
CA GLN A 75 10.91 -22.42 3.22
C GLN A 75 11.69 -22.45 1.91
N ARG A 76 13.00 -22.71 1.96
CA ARG A 76 13.84 -22.84 0.75
C ARG A 76 13.42 -24.03 -0.12
N VAL A 77 13.30 -25.22 0.48
CA VAL A 77 12.89 -26.45 -0.25
C VAL A 77 11.50 -26.29 -0.85
N TYR A 78 10.55 -25.74 -0.08
CA TYR A 78 9.20 -25.46 -0.59
C TYR A 78 9.23 -24.46 -1.75
N GLY A 79 9.72 -23.24 -1.49
CA GLY A 79 9.53 -22.07 -2.36
C GLY A 79 10.41 -22.05 -3.60
N TYR A 80 11.57 -22.72 -3.57
CA TYR A 80 12.50 -22.80 -4.71
C TYR A 80 12.49 -24.15 -5.43
N LEU A 81 12.11 -25.26 -4.78
CA LEU A 81 12.07 -26.58 -5.43
C LEU A 81 10.64 -27.08 -5.66
N VAL A 82 9.87 -27.29 -4.59
CA VAL A 82 8.62 -28.06 -4.67
C VAL A 82 7.52 -27.32 -5.41
N GLU A 83 7.24 -26.08 -5.00
CA GLU A 83 6.23 -25.22 -5.63
C GLU A 83 6.61 -24.84 -7.07
N PRO A 84 7.84 -24.37 -7.37
CA PRO A 84 8.30 -24.14 -8.74
C PRO A 84 8.20 -25.37 -9.65
N ALA A 85 8.59 -26.55 -9.18
CA ALA A 85 8.47 -27.77 -9.98
C ALA A 85 7.01 -28.14 -10.24
N TYR A 86 6.12 -27.95 -9.26
CA TYR A 86 4.68 -28.26 -9.42
C TYR A 86 4.03 -27.37 -10.48
N ARG A 87 4.35 -26.07 -10.44
CA ARG A 87 3.88 -25.05 -11.40
C ARG A 87 4.49 -25.23 -12.80
N ARG A 88 5.66 -25.84 -12.93
CA ARG A 88 6.31 -26.18 -14.22
C ARG A 88 5.98 -27.59 -14.73
N ASP A 89 5.08 -28.30 -14.06
CA ASP A 89 4.70 -29.68 -14.41
C ASP A 89 5.88 -30.68 -14.40
N CYS A 90 6.92 -30.35 -13.62
CA CYS A 90 8.16 -31.13 -13.52
C CYS A 90 8.03 -32.25 -12.48
N ALA A 91 8.39 -33.48 -12.85
CA ALA A 91 8.44 -34.60 -11.93
C ALA A 91 9.63 -34.45 -10.95
N LEU A 92 9.34 -34.05 -9.71
CA LEU A 92 10.36 -33.81 -8.68
C LEU A 92 10.59 -35.04 -7.77
N ARG A 93 11.85 -35.46 -7.61
CA ARG A 93 12.31 -36.39 -6.57
C ARG A 93 13.25 -35.67 -5.60
N ILE A 94 12.99 -35.77 -4.30
CA ILE A 94 13.81 -35.20 -3.23
C ILE A 94 14.38 -36.34 -2.39
N GLN A 95 15.70 -36.40 -2.27
CA GLN A 95 16.37 -37.19 -1.23
C GLN A 95 16.75 -36.26 -0.07
N ALA A 96 16.10 -36.44 1.09
CA ALA A 96 16.28 -35.62 2.28
C ALA A 96 16.91 -36.40 3.45
N ASN A 97 17.30 -35.70 4.52
CA ASN A 97 17.81 -36.27 5.77
C ASN A 97 16.73 -36.85 6.70
N VAL A 98 15.46 -36.60 6.42
CA VAL A 98 14.29 -36.96 7.24
C VAL A 98 13.09 -37.13 6.32
N ASP A 99 12.17 -38.06 6.62
CA ASP A 99 10.97 -38.26 5.81
C ASP A 99 9.91 -37.18 6.11
N LEU A 100 9.11 -36.80 5.09
CA LEU A 100 8.15 -35.70 5.19
C LEU A 100 7.13 -35.89 6.32
N GLU A 101 6.65 -37.12 6.51
CA GLU A 101 5.71 -37.50 7.58
C GLU A 101 6.33 -37.43 9.00
N GLN A 102 7.67 -37.41 9.10
CA GLN A 102 8.39 -37.33 10.38
C GLN A 102 8.72 -35.88 10.79
N LEU A 103 8.49 -34.91 9.90
CA LEU A 103 8.60 -33.48 10.23
C LEU A 103 7.46 -33.08 11.16
N ARG A 104 7.76 -32.80 12.43
CA ARG A 104 6.73 -32.41 13.40
C ARG A 104 6.39 -30.91 13.26
N PRO A 105 5.10 -30.52 13.16
CA PRO A 105 4.72 -29.11 12.98
C PRO A 105 5.25 -28.15 14.06
N ASP A 106 5.39 -28.60 15.31
CA ASP A 106 5.92 -27.78 16.42
C ASP A 106 7.34 -27.28 16.16
N ALA A 107 8.15 -28.01 15.40
CA ALA A 107 9.52 -27.63 15.05
C ALA A 107 9.60 -26.63 13.88
N PHE A 108 8.49 -26.38 13.17
CA PHE A 108 8.45 -25.56 11.96
C PHE A 108 7.44 -24.41 12.02
N ILE A 109 7.06 -23.96 13.23
CA ILE A 109 6.19 -22.79 13.42
C ILE A 109 6.87 -21.53 12.89
N GLU A 110 6.20 -20.83 11.97
CA GLU A 110 6.66 -19.55 11.43
C GLU A 110 6.10 -18.39 12.29
N PRO A 111 6.94 -17.53 12.90
CA PRO A 111 6.47 -16.42 13.75
C PRO A 111 5.49 -15.48 13.04
N TYR A 112 5.66 -15.30 11.73
CA TYR A 112 4.78 -14.48 10.88
C TYR A 112 3.35 -15.06 10.73
N PHE A 113 3.21 -16.39 10.77
CA PHE A 113 1.93 -17.07 10.56
C PHE A 113 1.35 -17.71 11.83
N GLY A 114 2.12 -17.85 12.91
CA GLY A 114 1.68 -18.47 14.17
C GLY A 114 1.54 -19.98 14.14
N TYR A 115 1.77 -20.64 13.00
CA TYR A 115 1.75 -22.10 12.85
C TYR A 115 2.76 -22.57 11.78
N ALA A 116 2.82 -23.88 11.51
CA ALA A 116 3.70 -24.49 10.53
C ALA A 116 3.24 -24.29 9.06
N TRP A 117 3.04 -23.04 8.65
CA TRP A 117 2.43 -22.63 7.37
C TRP A 117 3.08 -23.26 6.15
N THR A 118 4.42 -23.20 6.03
CA THR A 118 5.15 -23.85 4.93
C THR A 118 5.02 -25.37 4.97
N LEU A 119 4.94 -25.99 6.16
CA LEU A 119 4.80 -27.45 6.28
C LEU A 119 3.41 -27.91 5.83
N GLU A 120 2.34 -27.23 6.26
CA GLU A 120 0.98 -27.51 5.78
C GLU A 120 0.90 -27.38 4.25
N ARG A 121 1.47 -26.32 3.67
CA ARG A 121 1.56 -26.12 2.21
C ARG A 121 2.40 -27.19 1.50
N LEU A 122 3.53 -27.60 2.08
CA LEU A 122 4.37 -28.67 1.54
C LEU A 122 3.63 -30.01 1.52
N THR A 123 2.98 -30.37 2.63
CA THR A 123 2.19 -31.59 2.76
C THR A 123 1.01 -31.57 1.78
N HIS A 124 0.34 -30.42 1.62
CA HIS A 124 -0.74 -30.24 0.65
C HIS A 124 -0.25 -30.37 -0.81
N LEU A 125 0.87 -29.77 -1.18
CA LEU A 125 1.45 -29.95 -2.52
C LEU A 125 1.95 -31.38 -2.75
N ALA A 126 2.59 -32.01 -1.77
CA ALA A 126 3.01 -33.41 -1.84
C ALA A 126 1.80 -34.33 -2.09
N ALA A 127 0.71 -34.10 -1.35
CA ALA A 127 -0.57 -34.73 -1.61
C ALA A 127 -1.07 -34.40 -3.03
N ARG A 128 -1.21 -33.12 -3.45
CA ARG A 128 -1.63 -32.77 -4.84
C ARG A 128 -0.77 -33.43 -5.93
N TYR A 129 0.51 -33.69 -5.67
CA TYR A 129 1.39 -34.44 -6.57
C TYR A 129 1.07 -35.94 -6.67
N GLU A 130 0.62 -36.58 -5.59
CA GLU A 130 0.10 -37.95 -5.57
C GLU A 130 -1.31 -37.99 -6.18
N ARG A 131 -2.14 -37.02 -5.80
CA ARG A 131 -3.55 -36.84 -6.14
C ARG A 131 -3.80 -36.33 -7.57
N ARG A 132 -2.73 -36.03 -8.32
CA ARG A 132 -2.70 -36.16 -9.79
C ARG A 132 -3.06 -37.60 -10.26
N SER A 133 -3.21 -38.53 -9.33
CA SER A 133 -4.22 -39.60 -9.31
C SER A 133 -4.98 -39.59 -7.97
N ILE A 134 -6.28 -39.23 -7.97
CA ILE A 134 -7.27 -39.35 -6.85
C ILE A 134 -7.21 -38.27 -5.75
N ASP A 135 -8.28 -37.49 -5.53
CA ASP A 135 -8.52 -36.71 -4.28
C ASP A 135 -9.94 -36.98 -3.72
N ALA A 136 -10.12 -36.79 -2.41
CA ALA A 136 -11.38 -36.88 -1.67
C ALA A 136 -11.89 -35.52 -1.13
N SER A 137 -11.20 -34.40 -1.41
CA SER A 137 -11.58 -33.02 -1.05
C SER A 137 -12.64 -32.38 -1.97
N LEU A 138 -13.26 -33.20 -2.82
CA LEU A 138 -13.99 -32.82 -4.01
C LEU A 138 -15.30 -32.07 -3.68
N PRO A 139 -15.78 -31.16 -4.55
CA PRO A 139 -17.17 -30.74 -4.48
C PRO A 139 -18.07 -32.00 -4.55
N PRO A 140 -19.13 -32.09 -3.74
CA PRO A 140 -19.96 -33.28 -3.69
C PRO A 140 -20.59 -33.51 -5.06
N MET A 141 -20.47 -34.73 -5.60
CA MET A 141 -21.09 -35.11 -6.87
C MET A 141 -22.54 -34.62 -6.92
N THR A 142 -22.92 -33.91 -7.97
CA THR A 142 -24.34 -33.57 -8.16
C THR A 142 -25.17 -34.85 -8.25
N PRO A 143 -26.50 -34.82 -8.01
CA PRO A 143 -27.35 -36.01 -8.15
C PRO A 143 -27.25 -36.67 -9.53
N ILE A 144 -26.89 -35.89 -10.56
CA ILE A 144 -26.67 -36.33 -11.93
C ILE A 144 -25.32 -37.07 -12.04
N GLU A 145 -24.21 -36.47 -11.58
CA GLU A 145 -22.91 -37.14 -11.49
C GLU A 145 -23.00 -38.44 -10.68
N ALA A 146 -23.62 -38.42 -9.50
CA ALA A 146 -23.77 -39.60 -8.65
C ALA A 146 -24.55 -40.73 -9.35
N SER A 147 -25.56 -40.38 -10.16
CA SER A 147 -26.31 -41.33 -10.99
C SER A 147 -25.43 -41.93 -12.10
N LEU A 148 -24.66 -41.10 -12.81
CA LEU A 148 -23.73 -41.58 -13.84
C LEU A 148 -22.60 -42.43 -13.24
N TYR A 149 -22.04 -42.03 -12.10
CA TYR A 149 -21.01 -42.78 -11.38
C TYR A 149 -21.50 -44.18 -10.99
N ALA A 150 -22.68 -44.28 -10.39
CA ALA A 150 -23.28 -45.56 -10.04
C ALA A 150 -23.57 -46.43 -11.29
N ALA A 151 -23.93 -45.82 -12.42
CA ALA A 151 -24.11 -46.53 -13.70
C ALA A 151 -22.77 -47.01 -14.31
N MET A 152 -21.73 -46.19 -14.25
CA MET A 152 -20.38 -46.56 -14.69
C MET A 152 -19.80 -47.72 -13.86
N GLN A 153 -20.01 -47.71 -12.54
CA GLN A 153 -19.63 -48.85 -11.69
C GLN A 153 -20.37 -50.15 -12.05
N ARG A 154 -21.67 -50.08 -12.40
CA ARG A 154 -22.41 -51.25 -12.92
C ARG A 154 -21.85 -51.79 -14.24
N GLN A 155 -21.24 -50.95 -15.05
CA GLN A 155 -20.53 -51.34 -16.29
C GLN A 155 -19.09 -51.84 -16.04
N GLY A 156 -18.66 -51.96 -14.78
CA GLY A 156 -17.31 -52.42 -14.41
C GLY A 156 -16.22 -51.35 -14.57
N LEU A 157 -16.58 -50.08 -14.71
CA LEU A 157 -15.64 -48.97 -14.77
C LEU A 157 -15.32 -48.43 -13.37
N ALA A 158 -14.07 -48.01 -13.16
CA ALA A 158 -13.61 -47.37 -11.92
C ALA A 158 -13.08 -45.94 -12.20
N PRO A 159 -13.95 -44.99 -12.60
CA PRO A 159 -13.52 -43.62 -12.86
C PRO A 159 -13.02 -42.94 -11.59
N LEU A 160 -11.98 -42.11 -11.74
CA LEU A 160 -11.60 -41.13 -10.73
C LEU A 160 -12.57 -39.95 -10.79
N VAL A 161 -13.12 -39.55 -9.66
CA VAL A 161 -14.13 -38.47 -9.58
C VAL A 161 -13.45 -37.10 -9.41
N GLN A 162 -14.04 -36.05 -9.99
CA GLN A 162 -13.67 -34.63 -9.87
C GLN A 162 -12.14 -34.37 -9.99
N PHE A 163 -11.55 -35.03 -10.99
CA PHE A 163 -10.12 -35.23 -11.21
C PHE A 163 -9.40 -33.99 -11.75
N GLY A 164 -8.17 -33.74 -11.27
CA GLY A 164 -7.36 -32.56 -11.62
C GLY A 164 -6.34 -32.82 -12.73
N ILE A 165 -6.45 -32.10 -13.85
CA ILE A 165 -5.58 -32.21 -15.04
C ILE A 165 -4.79 -30.90 -15.22
N GLY A 166 -3.71 -30.74 -14.45
CA GLY A 166 -3.06 -29.43 -14.29
C GLY A 166 -4.08 -28.42 -13.75
N PRO A 167 -4.43 -27.34 -14.48
CA PRO A 167 -5.40 -26.36 -14.02
C PRO A 167 -6.81 -26.61 -14.61
N TYR A 168 -7.23 -27.87 -14.73
CA TYR A 168 -8.59 -28.22 -15.16
C TYR A 168 -9.17 -29.25 -14.21
N ARG A 169 -10.44 -29.08 -13.82
CA ARG A 169 -11.21 -30.11 -13.12
C ARG A 169 -12.16 -30.82 -14.10
N ALA A 170 -12.24 -32.14 -13.97
CA ALA A 170 -13.04 -33.05 -14.79
C ALA A 170 -13.94 -33.90 -13.90
N ASP A 171 -15.26 -33.94 -14.15
CA ASP A 171 -16.22 -34.64 -13.28
C ASP A 171 -15.85 -36.11 -13.07
N PHE A 172 -15.38 -36.77 -14.13
CA PHE A 172 -14.75 -38.09 -14.08
C PHE A 172 -13.54 -38.17 -15.01
N ALA A 173 -12.57 -39.00 -14.64
CA ALA A 173 -11.43 -39.31 -15.49
C ALA A 173 -10.97 -40.75 -15.37
N PHE A 174 -10.36 -41.23 -16.44
CA PHE A 174 -9.58 -42.46 -16.51
C PHE A 174 -8.17 -42.08 -16.98
N PRO A 175 -7.25 -41.70 -16.08
CA PRO A 175 -5.91 -41.27 -16.45
C PRO A 175 -5.13 -42.35 -17.20
N GLU A 176 -5.39 -43.61 -16.88
CA GLU A 176 -4.81 -44.77 -17.56
C GLU A 176 -5.27 -44.91 -19.01
N ARG A 177 -6.26 -44.13 -19.48
CA ARG A 177 -6.65 -44.04 -20.91
C ARG A 177 -6.78 -42.61 -21.44
N MET A 178 -6.34 -41.63 -20.65
CA MET A 178 -6.49 -40.19 -20.91
C MET A 178 -7.93 -39.81 -21.33
N LEU A 179 -8.94 -40.44 -20.72
CA LEU A 179 -10.35 -40.15 -20.96
C LEU A 179 -10.90 -39.26 -19.85
N VAL A 180 -11.46 -38.11 -20.21
CA VAL A 180 -12.31 -37.28 -19.35
C VAL A 180 -13.77 -37.57 -19.68
N VAL A 181 -14.64 -37.61 -18.67
CA VAL A 181 -16.09 -37.56 -18.84
C VAL A 181 -16.64 -36.37 -18.04
N GLU A 182 -17.40 -35.52 -18.72
CA GLU A 182 -18.07 -34.35 -18.15
C GLU A 182 -19.59 -34.58 -18.14
N ALA A 183 -20.25 -34.27 -17.02
CA ALA A 183 -21.65 -34.58 -16.75
C ALA A 183 -22.53 -33.32 -16.82
N ASP A 184 -22.74 -32.80 -18.04
CA ASP A 184 -23.15 -31.41 -18.26
C ASP A 184 -24.57 -31.05 -17.77
N GLY A 185 -24.69 -30.57 -16.53
CA GLY A 185 -25.97 -30.14 -15.93
C GLY A 185 -26.50 -28.82 -16.49
N ARG A 186 -27.80 -28.73 -16.85
CA ARG A 186 -28.42 -27.59 -17.58
C ARG A 186 -28.25 -26.17 -16.98
N GLY A 187 -27.71 -26.02 -15.76
CA GLY A 187 -27.50 -24.74 -15.08
C GLY A 187 -26.05 -24.30 -14.89
N TRP A 188 -25.05 -25.10 -15.28
CA TRP A 188 -23.64 -24.90 -14.89
C TRP A 188 -22.65 -24.65 -16.03
N HIS A 189 -23.13 -24.59 -17.29
CA HIS A 189 -22.25 -24.56 -18.47
C HIS A 189 -22.29 -23.26 -19.26
N ASP A 190 -21.10 -22.84 -19.69
CA ASP A 190 -20.87 -21.84 -20.72
C ASP A 190 -20.15 -22.55 -21.88
N PHE A 191 -20.87 -22.69 -22.99
CA PHE A 191 -20.42 -23.42 -24.18
C PHE A 191 -19.09 -22.90 -24.76
N GLU A 192 -18.76 -21.63 -24.56
CA GLU A 192 -17.47 -21.09 -25.00
C GLU A 192 -16.33 -21.49 -24.07
N LEU A 193 -16.54 -21.43 -22.75
CA LEU A 193 -15.57 -21.87 -21.75
C LEU A 193 -15.32 -23.37 -21.85
N ASP A 194 -16.39 -24.16 -22.02
CA ASP A 194 -16.36 -25.60 -22.25
C ASP A 194 -15.49 -25.98 -23.47
N ARG A 195 -15.72 -25.32 -24.61
CA ARG A 195 -14.94 -25.53 -25.83
C ARG A 195 -13.47 -25.13 -25.68
N VAL A 196 -13.16 -24.15 -24.82
CA VAL A 196 -11.77 -23.76 -24.50
C VAL A 196 -11.11 -24.81 -23.60
N ARG A 197 -11.79 -25.28 -22.56
CA ARG A 197 -11.34 -26.38 -21.69
C ARG A 197 -11.02 -27.62 -22.51
N ASP A 198 -11.98 -28.11 -23.30
CA ASP A 198 -11.86 -29.34 -24.09
C ASP A 198 -10.69 -29.27 -25.08
N ARG A 199 -10.47 -28.11 -25.72
CA ARG A 199 -9.32 -27.91 -26.62
C ARG A 199 -8.00 -28.02 -25.87
N ARG A 200 -7.87 -27.36 -24.73
CA ARG A 200 -6.62 -27.35 -23.93
C ARG A 200 -6.37 -28.70 -23.24
N LEU A 201 -7.42 -29.47 -22.93
CA LEU A 201 -7.34 -30.88 -22.54
C LEU A 201 -6.83 -31.75 -23.72
N ALA A 202 -7.38 -31.57 -24.92
CA ALA A 202 -6.94 -32.28 -26.12
C ALA A 202 -5.49 -31.94 -26.54
N GLU A 203 -5.04 -30.70 -26.37
CA GLU A 203 -3.63 -30.29 -26.55
C GLU A 203 -2.67 -31.06 -25.62
N ARG A 204 -3.18 -31.50 -24.46
CA ARG A 204 -2.47 -32.35 -23.48
C ARG A 204 -2.70 -33.85 -23.69
N GLY A 205 -3.40 -34.24 -24.76
CA GLY A 205 -3.67 -35.64 -25.11
C GLY A 205 -4.89 -36.26 -24.43
N TRP A 206 -5.72 -35.47 -23.74
CA TRP A 206 -6.97 -35.96 -23.13
C TRP A 206 -8.12 -35.98 -24.13
N HIS A 207 -8.92 -37.05 -24.08
CA HIS A 207 -10.15 -37.20 -24.82
C HIS A 207 -11.33 -36.83 -23.92
N THR A 208 -12.03 -35.73 -24.21
CA THR A 208 -13.23 -35.33 -23.45
C THR A 208 -14.50 -35.96 -24.05
N LEU A 209 -15.26 -36.66 -23.23
CA LEU A 209 -16.61 -37.15 -23.53
C LEU A 209 -17.63 -36.35 -22.71
N ARG A 210 -18.51 -35.61 -23.39
CA ARG A 210 -19.58 -34.85 -22.74
C ARG A 210 -20.90 -35.59 -22.74
N VAL A 211 -21.56 -35.63 -21.59
CA VAL A 211 -22.83 -36.33 -21.40
C VAL A 211 -23.82 -35.39 -20.73
N SER A 212 -24.83 -34.90 -21.47
CA SER A 212 -25.76 -33.91 -20.90
C SER A 212 -26.57 -34.47 -19.72
N GLY A 213 -26.74 -33.65 -18.69
CA GLY A 213 -27.42 -34.02 -17.45
C GLY A 213 -28.88 -34.41 -17.66
N SER A 214 -29.58 -33.86 -18.67
CA SER A 214 -30.92 -34.34 -19.02
C SER A 214 -30.93 -35.73 -19.65
N ARG A 215 -29.84 -36.15 -20.31
CA ARG A 215 -29.69 -37.52 -20.82
C ARG A 215 -29.25 -38.47 -19.72
N ILE A 216 -28.35 -38.06 -18.82
CA ILE A 216 -28.00 -38.83 -17.62
C ILE A 216 -29.24 -39.09 -16.76
N HIS A 217 -30.06 -38.07 -16.50
CA HIS A 217 -31.29 -38.21 -15.71
C HIS A 217 -32.33 -39.14 -16.36
N ALA A 218 -32.37 -39.22 -17.70
CA ALA A 218 -33.30 -40.10 -18.40
C ALA A 218 -32.76 -41.54 -18.55
N GLU A 219 -31.46 -41.69 -18.84
CA GLU A 219 -30.85 -42.92 -19.39
C GLU A 219 -29.41 -43.14 -18.87
N ALA A 220 -29.19 -43.01 -17.56
CA ALA A 220 -27.85 -43.10 -16.94
C ALA A 220 -27.02 -44.34 -17.37
N ASP A 221 -27.65 -45.52 -17.48
CA ASP A 221 -26.98 -46.75 -17.91
C ASP A 221 -26.54 -46.73 -19.39
N ALA A 222 -27.30 -46.07 -20.28
CA ALA A 222 -26.91 -45.90 -21.69
C ALA A 222 -25.77 -44.88 -21.84
N CYS A 223 -25.75 -43.85 -21.00
CA CYS A 223 -24.63 -42.93 -20.87
C CYS A 223 -23.36 -43.65 -20.38
N ALA A 224 -23.48 -44.47 -19.33
CA ALA A 224 -22.36 -45.27 -18.83
C ALA A 224 -21.84 -46.30 -19.85
N GLU A 225 -22.73 -46.89 -20.67
CA GLU A 225 -22.32 -47.77 -21.76
C GLU A 225 -21.53 -47.01 -22.86
N GLU A 226 -21.89 -45.76 -23.14
CA GLU A 226 -21.13 -44.89 -24.03
C GLU A 226 -19.73 -44.55 -23.47
N VAL A 227 -19.64 -44.24 -22.17
CA VAL A 227 -18.33 -44.10 -21.49
C VAL A 227 -17.52 -45.39 -21.63
N ALA A 228 -18.12 -46.55 -21.34
CA ALA A 228 -17.47 -47.86 -21.47
C ALA A 228 -17.02 -48.17 -22.90
N ARG A 229 -17.72 -47.62 -23.92
CA ARG A 229 -17.37 -47.75 -25.34
C ARG A 229 -16.17 -46.88 -25.70
N GLN A 230 -16.09 -45.64 -25.22
CA GLN A 230 -14.92 -44.78 -25.43
C GLN A 230 -13.71 -45.29 -24.64
N TYR A 231 -13.90 -45.67 -23.38
CA TYR A 231 -12.87 -46.28 -22.53
C TYR A 231 -12.20 -47.47 -23.22
N ARG A 232 -13.00 -48.44 -23.70
CA ARG A 232 -12.48 -49.62 -24.41
C ARG A 232 -11.78 -49.30 -25.74
N ARG A 233 -12.09 -48.16 -26.38
CA ARG A 233 -11.49 -47.72 -27.65
C ARG A 233 -10.13 -47.04 -27.46
N LEU A 234 -9.91 -46.38 -26.34
CA LEU A 234 -8.68 -45.65 -26.06
C LEU A 234 -7.56 -46.59 -25.59
N PRO A 235 -6.30 -46.33 -25.97
CA PRO A 235 -5.17 -47.14 -25.55
C PRO A 235 -4.83 -46.91 -24.07
N ASP A 236 -4.25 -47.91 -23.43
CA ASP A 236 -3.69 -47.75 -22.09
C ASP A 236 -2.44 -46.84 -22.12
N VAL A 237 -2.34 -45.95 -21.14
CA VAL A 237 -1.26 -45.00 -20.91
C VAL A 237 -0.53 -45.43 -19.62
N PRO A 238 0.80 -45.59 -19.66
CA PRO A 238 1.55 -46.14 -18.53
C PRO A 238 1.36 -45.28 -17.27
N GLN A 239 0.94 -45.92 -16.17
CA GLN A 239 0.76 -45.26 -14.89
C GLN A 239 2.10 -44.89 -14.25
N TYR A 240 2.12 -43.76 -13.54
CA TYR A 240 3.31 -43.03 -13.12
C TYR A 240 4.07 -43.61 -11.90
N SER A 241 3.96 -44.93 -11.63
CA SER A 241 4.71 -45.59 -10.54
C SER A 241 6.11 -46.03 -10.96
N ASP A 242 6.30 -46.43 -12.21
CA ASP A 242 7.55 -47.01 -12.72
C ASP A 242 7.96 -46.35 -14.04
N LEU A 243 9.19 -45.82 -14.09
CA LEU A 243 9.64 -44.96 -15.18
C LEU A 243 10.05 -45.74 -16.43
N GLU A 244 9.43 -45.42 -17.58
CA GLU A 244 10.21 -45.10 -18.78
C GLU A 244 9.47 -44.13 -19.74
N LEU A 245 10.25 -43.21 -20.31
CA LEU A 245 9.84 -41.99 -21.01
C LEU A 245 8.98 -42.21 -22.28
N TRP A 246 7.93 -41.40 -22.46
CA TRP A 246 7.28 -41.25 -23.78
C TRP A 246 8.11 -40.31 -24.69
N GLU A 247 9.09 -40.87 -25.41
CA GLU A 247 9.90 -40.12 -26.38
C GLU A 247 9.06 -39.58 -27.57
N ARG A 248 8.65 -38.31 -27.53
CA ARG A 248 8.39 -37.56 -28.78
C ARG A 248 9.73 -37.14 -29.40
N LYS A 249 10.28 -38.01 -30.26
CA LYS A 249 11.47 -37.68 -31.07
C LYS A 249 11.24 -36.40 -31.88
N PRO A 250 12.06 -35.34 -31.74
CA PRO A 250 11.94 -34.16 -32.57
C PRO A 250 12.19 -34.52 -34.03
N SER A 251 11.36 -33.98 -34.93
CA SER A 251 11.43 -34.23 -36.37
C SER A 251 12.83 -34.01 -36.93
N TRP A 252 13.20 -34.80 -37.93
CA TRP A 252 14.53 -34.75 -38.54
C TRP A 252 14.91 -33.36 -39.04
N TRP A 253 13.94 -32.59 -39.55
CA TRP A 253 14.08 -31.18 -39.90
C TRP A 253 14.53 -30.28 -38.74
N ARG A 254 13.99 -30.46 -37.52
CA ARG A 254 14.43 -29.69 -36.33
C ARG A 254 15.83 -30.10 -35.88
N ARG A 255 16.21 -31.38 -36.01
CA ARG A 255 17.58 -31.85 -35.74
C ARG A 255 18.59 -31.25 -36.72
N LEU A 256 18.26 -31.17 -38.01
CA LEU A 256 19.08 -30.53 -39.04
C LEU A 256 19.28 -29.03 -38.75
N LEU A 257 18.19 -28.30 -38.43
CA LEU A 257 18.26 -26.87 -38.08
C LEU A 257 19.06 -26.60 -36.81
N ALA A 258 18.96 -27.48 -35.80
CA ALA A 258 19.78 -27.38 -34.58
C ALA A 258 21.27 -27.63 -34.87
N TRP A 259 21.60 -28.61 -35.71
CA TRP A 259 22.98 -28.91 -36.11
C TRP A 259 23.62 -27.76 -36.90
N VAL A 260 22.90 -27.18 -37.87
CA VAL A 260 23.36 -26.00 -38.63
C VAL A 260 23.55 -24.79 -37.71
N ARG A 261 22.68 -24.58 -36.71
CA ARG A 261 22.83 -23.50 -35.71
C ARG A 261 23.95 -23.77 -34.68
N ALA A 262 24.32 -25.03 -34.43
CA ALA A 262 25.43 -25.39 -33.55
C ALA A 262 26.80 -25.21 -34.22
N GLY A 263 26.89 -25.33 -35.54
CA GLY A 263 28.14 -25.14 -36.30
C GLY A 263 28.69 -23.71 -36.31
N PHE A 264 27.88 -22.70 -35.96
CA PHE A 264 28.26 -21.28 -35.98
C PHE A 264 27.96 -20.59 -34.64
N ARG A 265 28.78 -20.86 -33.62
CA ARG A 265 28.87 -20.02 -32.41
C ARG A 265 30.30 -19.52 -32.17
N ARG A 266 30.53 -18.22 -32.41
CA ARG A 266 31.59 -17.46 -31.74
C ARG A 266 31.12 -17.03 -30.33
N LYS A 267 32.06 -16.77 -29.43
CA LYS A 267 31.84 -16.45 -28.00
C LYS A 267 30.92 -15.23 -27.79
N PRO A 268 30.19 -15.15 -26.64
CA PRO A 268 29.33 -14.01 -26.33
C PRO A 268 30.14 -12.74 -26.03
N ALA A 269 29.58 -11.59 -26.40
CA ALA A 269 30.02 -10.26 -25.99
C ALA A 269 28.96 -9.61 -25.07
N ARG A 270 29.37 -8.55 -24.36
CA ARG A 270 28.57 -7.84 -23.33
C ARG A 270 27.26 -7.25 -23.90
N PRO A 271 26.21 -7.09 -23.06
CA PRO A 271 24.97 -6.46 -23.50
C PRO A 271 25.16 -4.95 -23.67
N ASN A 272 24.73 -4.44 -24.82
CA ASN A 272 24.53 -3.01 -25.08
C ASN A 272 23.18 -2.84 -25.78
N GLN A 273 22.39 -1.88 -25.29
CA GLN A 273 21.23 -1.18 -25.88
C GLN A 273 20.33 -1.90 -26.92
N PRO A 274 18.99 -1.91 -26.73
CA PRO A 274 18.07 -2.46 -27.73
C PRO A 274 18.01 -1.54 -28.97
N ALA A 275 18.52 -2.04 -30.09
CA ALA A 275 18.25 -1.46 -31.41
C ALA A 275 16.81 -1.79 -31.84
N SER A 276 16.15 -0.85 -32.50
CA SER A 276 14.82 -0.99 -33.06
C SER A 276 14.76 -2.14 -34.09
N GLN A 277 13.75 -3.00 -33.95
CA GLN A 277 13.31 -3.91 -35.01
C GLN A 277 11.81 -3.78 -35.19
N GLU A 278 11.40 -3.33 -36.37
CA GLU A 278 10.02 -3.31 -36.82
C GLU A 278 9.52 -4.77 -36.89
N ALA A 279 8.40 -5.06 -36.22
CA ALA A 279 7.81 -6.39 -36.20
C ALA A 279 6.73 -6.52 -37.27
N ASP A 280 6.83 -7.57 -38.08
CA ASP A 280 5.85 -7.93 -39.11
C ASP A 280 4.51 -8.32 -38.46
N ALA A 281 3.49 -7.47 -38.61
CA ALA A 281 2.39 -7.34 -37.65
C ALA A 281 1.11 -8.14 -37.97
N THR A 282 1.10 -8.97 -39.01
CA THR A 282 -0.17 -9.38 -39.67
C THR A 282 -0.81 -10.69 -39.17
N ALA A 283 -0.12 -11.51 -38.38
CA ALA A 283 -0.65 -12.80 -37.88
C ALA A 283 -1.27 -12.78 -36.46
N PRO A 284 -0.73 -12.07 -35.44
CA PRO A 284 -1.28 -12.10 -34.07
C PRO A 284 -2.60 -11.34 -33.90
N GLU A 285 -2.90 -10.43 -34.84
CA GLU A 285 -3.94 -9.39 -34.70
C GLU A 285 -5.40 -9.89 -34.85
N LEU A 286 -5.59 -11.13 -35.32
CA LEU A 286 -6.90 -11.73 -35.55
C LEU A 286 -7.44 -12.50 -34.34
N GLU A 287 -6.58 -13.02 -33.46
CA GLU A 287 -7.00 -13.72 -32.25
C GLU A 287 -7.26 -12.79 -31.05
N SER A 288 -6.62 -11.61 -30.98
CA SER A 288 -6.87 -10.60 -29.92
C SER A 288 -8.29 -10.01 -29.96
N ARG A 289 -8.97 -10.10 -31.10
CA ARG A 289 -10.28 -9.47 -31.34
C ARG A 289 -11.49 -10.24 -30.78
N ARG A 290 -11.33 -11.48 -30.26
CA ARG A 290 -12.46 -12.31 -29.80
C ARG A 290 -12.80 -12.18 -28.31
N ASP A 291 -11.80 -12.02 -27.45
CA ASP A 291 -11.95 -11.74 -26.01
C ASP A 291 -11.68 -10.27 -25.67
N GLY A 292 -11.09 -9.52 -26.63
CA GLY A 292 -10.80 -8.10 -26.55
C GLY A 292 -9.60 -7.74 -25.67
N LEU A 293 -8.84 -8.73 -25.19
CA LEU A 293 -7.66 -8.54 -24.34
C LEU A 293 -6.41 -8.41 -25.21
N ASP A 294 -5.49 -7.53 -24.84
CA ASP A 294 -4.16 -7.48 -25.46
C ASP A 294 -3.29 -8.68 -25.02
N PRO A 295 -2.15 -8.95 -25.69
CA PRO A 295 -1.30 -10.10 -25.35
C PRO A 295 -0.79 -10.12 -23.90
N ALA A 296 -0.52 -8.97 -23.28
CA ALA A 296 -0.04 -8.89 -21.90
C ALA A 296 -1.20 -9.08 -20.90
N GLN A 297 -2.35 -8.48 -21.16
CA GLN A 297 -3.60 -8.75 -20.42
C GLN A 297 -3.98 -10.23 -20.50
N ARG A 298 -3.91 -10.84 -21.69
CA ARG A 298 -4.19 -12.27 -21.89
C ARG A 298 -3.19 -13.12 -21.11
N ALA A 299 -1.88 -12.84 -21.17
CA ALA A 299 -0.88 -13.57 -20.40
C ALA A 299 -1.15 -13.52 -18.88
N ALA A 300 -1.51 -12.34 -18.35
CA ALA A 300 -1.90 -12.17 -16.95
C ALA A 300 -3.16 -12.98 -16.58
N VAL A 301 -4.17 -12.98 -17.46
CA VAL A 301 -5.41 -13.75 -17.27
C VAL A 301 -5.13 -15.26 -17.32
N THR A 302 -4.37 -15.74 -18.31
CA THR A 302 -4.12 -17.17 -18.54
C THR A 302 -2.96 -17.76 -17.74
N ALA A 303 -2.31 -16.98 -16.86
CA ALA A 303 -1.23 -17.41 -15.98
C ALA A 303 -1.52 -18.73 -15.25
N HIS A 304 -0.48 -19.45 -14.82
CA HIS A 304 -0.65 -20.74 -14.17
C HIS A 304 -1.46 -20.63 -12.85
N GLU A 305 -1.89 -21.77 -12.31
CA GLU A 305 -2.35 -21.84 -10.92
C GLU A 305 -1.20 -21.66 -9.93
N GLY A 306 -1.54 -21.17 -8.74
CA GLY A 306 -0.60 -20.66 -7.75
C GLY A 306 -0.61 -19.12 -7.70
N VAL A 307 0.32 -18.55 -6.94
CA VAL A 307 0.48 -17.11 -6.77
C VAL A 307 0.87 -16.44 -8.09
N VAL A 308 0.05 -15.47 -8.53
CA VAL A 308 0.24 -14.65 -9.72
C VAL A 308 0.23 -13.18 -9.30
N GLN A 309 1.25 -12.43 -9.72
CA GLN A 309 1.36 -11.00 -9.52
C GLN A 309 1.16 -10.26 -10.83
N VAL A 310 0.12 -9.42 -10.91
CA VAL A 310 -0.15 -8.55 -12.05
C VAL A 310 0.26 -7.12 -11.71
N ILE A 311 1.39 -6.67 -12.25
CA ILE A 311 1.83 -5.27 -12.20
C ILE A 311 1.14 -4.52 -13.34
N ALA A 312 0.29 -3.57 -12.99
CA ALA A 312 -0.68 -2.98 -13.89
C ALA A 312 -0.70 -1.44 -13.76
N PRO A 313 0.07 -0.70 -14.56
CA PRO A 313 0.15 0.76 -14.55
C PRO A 313 -1.22 1.46 -14.60
N ALA A 314 -1.28 2.73 -14.22
CA ALA A 314 -2.49 3.53 -14.33
C ALA A 314 -3.09 3.47 -15.76
N GLY A 315 -4.40 3.22 -15.85
CA GLY A 315 -5.11 3.09 -17.14
C GLY A 315 -4.88 1.79 -17.92
N SER A 316 -4.14 0.81 -17.40
CA SER A 316 -3.84 -0.46 -18.10
C SER A 316 -4.95 -1.53 -18.04
N GLY A 317 -6.03 -1.27 -17.30
CA GLY A 317 -7.19 -2.17 -17.21
C GLY A 317 -7.15 -3.18 -16.05
N LYS A 318 -6.56 -2.84 -14.89
CA LYS A 318 -6.57 -3.63 -13.64
C LYS A 318 -7.86 -4.46 -13.43
N THR A 319 -8.99 -3.78 -13.27
CA THR A 319 -10.29 -4.42 -13.00
C THR A 319 -10.76 -5.32 -14.14
N ARG A 320 -10.40 -5.00 -15.40
CA ARG A 320 -10.73 -5.84 -16.57
C ARG A 320 -9.95 -7.16 -16.53
N VAL A 321 -8.66 -7.11 -16.19
CA VAL A 321 -7.83 -8.31 -16.00
C VAL A 321 -8.34 -9.14 -14.82
N LEU A 322 -8.73 -8.51 -13.72
CA LEU A 322 -9.26 -9.24 -12.55
C LEU A 322 -10.60 -9.96 -12.87
N VAL A 323 -11.54 -9.28 -13.53
CA VAL A 323 -12.80 -9.89 -13.99
C VAL A 323 -12.53 -11.02 -15.01
N ALA A 324 -11.67 -10.78 -16.00
CA ALA A 324 -11.31 -11.80 -16.98
C ALA A 324 -10.56 -13.00 -16.37
N ARG A 325 -9.78 -12.80 -15.30
CA ARG A 325 -9.14 -13.86 -14.51
C ARG A 325 -10.19 -14.72 -13.80
N VAL A 326 -11.23 -14.13 -13.21
CA VAL A 326 -12.35 -14.90 -12.64
C VAL A 326 -13.06 -15.74 -13.71
N ARG A 327 -13.30 -15.18 -14.90
CA ARG A 327 -13.86 -15.92 -16.04
C ARG A 327 -12.96 -17.08 -16.51
N GLU A 328 -11.65 -16.87 -16.57
CA GLU A 328 -10.68 -17.92 -16.91
C GLU A 328 -10.60 -19.00 -15.81
N LEU A 329 -10.64 -18.65 -14.52
CA LEU A 329 -10.71 -19.63 -13.41
C LEU A 329 -12.01 -20.45 -13.47
N ARG A 330 -13.15 -19.84 -13.83
CA ARG A 330 -14.39 -20.58 -14.08
C ARG A 330 -14.26 -21.53 -15.28
N SER A 331 -13.57 -21.13 -16.35
CA SER A 331 -13.29 -22.00 -17.51
C SER A 331 -12.40 -23.21 -17.19
N ARG A 332 -11.65 -23.11 -16.09
CA ARG A 332 -10.82 -24.18 -15.53
C ARG A 332 -11.61 -25.16 -14.65
N GLY A 333 -12.87 -24.84 -14.33
CA GLY A 333 -13.73 -25.65 -13.47
C GLY A 333 -13.69 -25.26 -12.00
N VAL A 334 -13.19 -24.07 -11.65
CA VAL A 334 -13.29 -23.55 -10.26
C VAL A 334 -14.72 -23.06 -10.01
N PRO A 335 -15.46 -23.59 -9.01
CA PRO A 335 -16.81 -23.14 -8.69
C PRO A 335 -16.83 -21.67 -8.23
N GLN A 336 -17.87 -20.92 -8.59
CA GLN A 336 -17.91 -19.48 -8.36
C GLN A 336 -17.83 -19.11 -6.87
N GLU A 337 -18.55 -19.87 -6.04
CA GLU A 337 -18.59 -19.76 -4.59
C GLU A 337 -17.24 -20.04 -3.91
N ARG A 338 -16.33 -20.73 -4.61
CA ARG A 338 -14.94 -20.98 -4.18
C ARG A 338 -13.96 -19.91 -4.68
N ILE A 339 -14.44 -18.85 -5.33
CA ILE A 339 -13.63 -17.69 -5.74
C ILE A 339 -13.98 -16.51 -4.83
N MET A 340 -12.95 -15.85 -4.27
CA MET A 340 -13.08 -14.64 -3.46
C MET A 340 -12.27 -13.49 -4.05
N CYS A 341 -12.85 -12.29 -4.06
CA CYS A 341 -12.20 -11.05 -4.44
C CYS A 341 -12.21 -10.05 -3.28
N ALA A 342 -11.02 -9.63 -2.85
CA ALA A 342 -10.82 -8.58 -1.84
C ALA A 342 -10.41 -7.25 -2.50
N THR A 343 -10.83 -6.13 -1.91
CA THR A 343 -10.45 -4.78 -2.34
C THR A 343 -10.50 -3.79 -1.16
N PHE A 344 -9.89 -2.62 -1.30
CA PHE A 344 -9.79 -1.65 -0.21
C PHE A 344 -11.12 -0.93 0.10
N ASN A 345 -11.90 -0.55 -0.93
CA ASN A 345 -13.04 0.37 -0.79
C ASN A 345 -14.41 -0.32 -1.07
N ARG A 346 -15.45 0.04 -0.30
CA ARG A 346 -16.84 -0.40 -0.51
C ARG A 346 -17.39 -0.02 -1.89
N VAL A 347 -16.96 1.13 -2.44
CA VAL A 347 -17.32 1.57 -3.80
C VAL A 347 -16.74 0.60 -4.84
N THR A 348 -15.43 0.36 -4.78
CA THR A 348 -14.74 -0.61 -5.64
C THR A 348 -15.32 -2.02 -5.50
N ALA A 349 -15.64 -2.46 -4.28
CA ALA A 349 -16.27 -3.76 -4.03
C ALA A 349 -17.67 -3.86 -4.67
N LYS A 350 -18.45 -2.78 -4.66
CA LYS A 350 -19.75 -2.72 -5.33
C LYS A 350 -19.58 -2.77 -6.85
N GLU A 351 -18.71 -1.92 -7.42
CA GLU A 351 -18.45 -1.90 -8.86
C GLU A 351 -17.90 -3.23 -9.38
N LEU A 352 -16.98 -3.86 -8.64
CA LEU A 352 -16.43 -5.16 -9.00
C LEU A 352 -17.51 -6.24 -8.98
N ARG A 353 -18.37 -6.26 -7.96
CA ARG A 353 -19.52 -7.17 -7.92
C ARG A 353 -20.46 -6.95 -9.10
N GLU A 354 -20.78 -5.70 -9.44
CA GLU A 354 -21.61 -5.38 -10.62
C GLU A 354 -20.93 -5.81 -11.94
N LYS A 355 -19.61 -5.64 -12.08
CA LYS A 355 -18.85 -6.09 -13.27
C LYS A 355 -18.83 -7.62 -13.36
N LEU A 356 -18.62 -8.34 -12.26
CA LEU A 356 -18.67 -9.80 -12.20
C LEU A 356 -20.08 -10.35 -12.49
N SER A 357 -21.13 -9.73 -11.94
CA SER A 357 -22.54 -10.10 -12.20
C SER A 357 -22.90 -9.99 -13.69
N ARG A 358 -22.39 -8.96 -14.39
CA ARG A 358 -22.58 -8.81 -15.85
C ARG A 358 -21.93 -9.93 -16.68
N GLU A 359 -20.94 -10.64 -16.12
CA GLU A 359 -20.32 -11.84 -16.72
C GLU A 359 -20.83 -13.15 -16.08
N GLY A 360 -21.98 -13.12 -15.39
CA GLY A 360 -22.60 -14.28 -14.75
C GLY A 360 -21.81 -14.84 -13.57
N GLY A 361 -21.07 -13.97 -12.88
CA GLY A 361 -20.24 -14.25 -11.70
C GLY A 361 -20.93 -13.94 -10.36
N ASP A 362 -22.25 -14.03 -10.28
CA ASP A 362 -23.05 -13.57 -9.13
C ASP A 362 -22.74 -14.29 -7.80
N ALA A 363 -22.25 -15.53 -7.87
CA ALA A 363 -21.89 -16.32 -6.68
C ALA A 363 -20.45 -16.07 -6.19
N VAL A 364 -19.66 -15.26 -6.91
CA VAL A 364 -18.29 -14.91 -6.52
C VAL A 364 -18.31 -14.01 -5.29
N ALA A 365 -17.58 -14.40 -4.27
CA ALA A 365 -17.51 -13.64 -3.02
C ALA A 365 -16.72 -12.34 -3.23
N VAL A 366 -17.30 -11.18 -2.93
CA VAL A 366 -16.61 -9.87 -3.03
C VAL A 366 -16.70 -9.14 -1.70
N TYR A 367 -15.57 -8.79 -1.10
CA TYR A 367 -15.48 -8.12 0.20
C TYR A 367 -14.48 -6.96 0.20
N THR A 368 -14.63 -6.04 1.15
CA THR A 368 -13.48 -5.27 1.64
C THR A 368 -12.80 -6.02 2.78
N PHE A 369 -11.51 -5.78 3.07
CA PHE A 369 -10.79 -6.45 4.17
C PHE A 369 -11.55 -6.41 5.51
N HIS A 370 -12.07 -5.23 5.88
CA HIS A 370 -12.91 -5.06 7.06
C HIS A 370 -14.23 -5.86 7.02
N ALA A 371 -14.86 -5.98 5.85
CA ALA A 371 -16.09 -6.75 5.69
C ALA A 371 -15.81 -8.28 5.71
N LEU A 372 -14.65 -8.70 5.18
CA LEU A 372 -14.17 -10.08 5.24
C LEU A 372 -13.85 -10.49 6.68
N GLY A 373 -13.08 -9.67 7.40
CA GLY A 373 -12.75 -9.89 8.80
C GLY A 373 -14.00 -9.94 9.70
N ARG A 374 -14.93 -8.99 9.52
CA ARG A 374 -16.24 -9.02 10.17
C ARG A 374 -17.03 -10.30 9.85
N HIS A 375 -17.10 -10.70 8.58
CA HIS A 375 -17.82 -11.90 8.14
C HIS A 375 -17.24 -13.17 8.79
N ILE A 376 -15.92 -13.25 8.96
CA ILE A 376 -15.24 -14.34 9.67
C ILE A 376 -15.64 -14.34 11.15
N LEU A 377 -15.48 -13.19 11.84
CA LEU A 377 -15.76 -13.06 13.28
C LEU A 377 -17.24 -13.27 13.63
N GLU A 378 -18.17 -12.85 12.79
CA GLU A 378 -19.62 -13.07 12.99
C GLU A 378 -19.98 -14.56 12.84
N ALA A 379 -19.48 -15.23 11.80
CA ALA A 379 -19.77 -16.64 11.56
C ALA A 379 -19.14 -17.57 12.62
N GLU A 380 -17.96 -17.21 13.14
CA GLU A 380 -17.27 -17.93 14.22
C GLU A 380 -17.70 -17.46 15.63
N LYS A 381 -18.65 -16.52 15.73
CA LYS A 381 -19.21 -15.96 16.98
C LYS A 381 -18.16 -15.29 17.90
N MET A 382 -17.10 -14.77 17.31
CA MET A 382 -15.98 -14.08 17.98
C MET A 382 -16.14 -12.55 18.01
N LEU A 383 -17.16 -11.99 17.34
CA LEU A 383 -17.41 -10.54 17.34
C LEU A 383 -17.94 -10.07 18.72
N ARG A 384 -17.18 -9.21 19.42
CA ARG A 384 -17.53 -8.69 20.77
C ARG A 384 -18.91 -7.99 20.83
N GLY A 385 -19.33 -7.35 19.73
CA GLY A 385 -20.55 -6.56 19.59
C GLY A 385 -20.43 -5.59 18.41
N GLU A 386 -21.03 -4.41 18.51
CA GLU A 386 -21.01 -3.43 17.40
C GLU A 386 -19.61 -2.86 17.11
N VAL A 387 -19.43 -2.35 15.89
CA VAL A 387 -18.22 -1.66 15.45
C VAL A 387 -18.33 -0.18 15.79
N GLY A 388 -17.43 0.33 16.63
CA GLY A 388 -17.48 1.68 17.19
C GLY A 388 -16.11 2.29 17.39
N GLY A 389 -16.07 3.40 18.13
CA GLY A 389 -14.84 4.09 18.49
C GLY A 389 -15.07 4.96 19.72
N LEU A 390 -13.99 5.46 20.31
CA LEU A 390 -14.06 6.34 21.48
C LEU A 390 -14.25 7.79 21.07
N SER A 391 -15.00 8.54 21.88
CA SER A 391 -15.08 9.99 21.75
C SER A 391 -13.75 10.64 22.12
N PHE A 392 -13.47 11.83 21.58
CA PHE A 392 -12.24 12.58 21.90
C PHE A 392 -12.05 12.82 23.41
N GLY A 393 -13.15 13.01 24.15
CA GLY A 393 -13.11 13.14 25.61
C GLY A 393 -12.63 11.86 26.30
N GLU A 394 -13.11 10.69 25.86
CA GLU A 394 -12.67 9.40 26.38
C GLU A 394 -11.19 9.13 26.05
N TRP A 395 -10.77 9.39 24.81
CA TRP A 395 -9.35 9.31 24.43
C TRP A 395 -8.48 10.18 25.33
N ARG A 396 -8.87 11.44 25.56
CA ARG A 396 -8.13 12.37 26.44
C ARG A 396 -8.03 11.87 27.89
N HIS A 397 -9.05 11.15 28.37
CA HIS A 397 -8.98 10.46 29.67
C HIS A 397 -7.95 9.33 29.63
N LEU A 398 -8.02 8.41 28.65
CA LEU A 398 -7.05 7.31 28.52
C LEU A 398 -5.60 7.82 28.40
N CYS A 399 -5.36 8.88 27.62
CA CYS A 399 -4.03 9.48 27.44
C CYS A 399 -3.45 10.04 28.74
N ARG A 400 -4.29 10.64 29.59
CA ARG A 400 -3.89 11.13 30.92
C ARG A 400 -3.63 9.96 31.86
N ASP A 401 -4.56 9.02 31.92
CA ASP A 401 -4.50 7.89 32.84
C ASP A 401 -3.26 7.03 32.51
N ALA A 402 -2.94 6.82 31.22
CA ALA A 402 -1.70 6.18 30.75
C ALA A 402 -0.43 6.96 31.13
N LYS A 403 -0.44 8.29 31.03
CA LYS A 403 0.70 9.14 31.44
C LYS A 403 0.99 9.03 32.94
N GLU A 404 -0.06 8.94 33.76
CA GLU A 404 0.02 8.87 35.22
C GLU A 404 0.47 7.48 35.74
N MET A 405 0.53 6.46 34.87
CA MET A 405 1.09 5.14 35.20
C MET A 405 2.60 5.20 35.49
N GLU A 406 3.06 4.32 36.37
CA GLU A 406 4.47 4.20 36.76
C GLU A 406 5.36 3.93 35.54
N GLY A 407 6.46 4.69 35.41
CA GLY A 407 7.43 4.55 34.31
C GLY A 407 6.99 5.10 32.95
N CYS A 408 5.75 5.59 32.81
CA CYS A 408 5.19 6.17 31.58
C CYS A 408 5.55 7.65 31.44
N GLY A 409 4.84 8.56 32.13
CA GLY A 409 5.22 9.97 32.32
C GLY A 409 5.19 10.89 31.09
N VAL A 410 5.21 10.35 29.88
CA VAL A 410 5.10 11.08 28.62
C VAL A 410 3.62 11.33 28.30
N TRP A 411 3.30 12.47 27.69
CA TRP A 411 1.97 12.72 27.15
C TRP A 411 1.94 12.28 25.69
N ILE A 412 0.94 11.48 25.32
CA ILE A 412 0.62 11.12 23.93
C ILE A 412 -0.76 11.70 23.66
N ASP A 413 -0.93 12.45 22.57
CA ASP A 413 -2.19 13.11 22.29
C ASP A 413 -3.24 12.18 21.66
N PRO A 414 -4.55 12.43 21.83
CA PRO A 414 -5.63 11.55 21.36
C PRO A 414 -5.57 11.00 19.92
N PRO A 415 -5.15 11.75 18.88
CA PRO A 415 -5.08 11.22 17.53
C PRO A 415 -3.79 10.40 17.32
N ASP A 416 -2.64 10.84 17.86
CA ASP A 416 -1.41 10.04 17.90
C ASP A 416 -1.61 8.73 18.66
N ALA A 417 -2.37 8.77 19.75
CA ALA A 417 -2.78 7.61 20.54
C ALA A 417 -3.55 6.58 19.69
N SER A 418 -4.50 7.07 18.87
CA SER A 418 -5.25 6.22 17.94
C SER A 418 -4.34 5.65 16.85
N GLU A 419 -3.42 6.44 16.31
CA GLU A 419 -2.49 6.01 15.25
C GLU A 419 -1.48 4.97 15.76
N VAL A 420 -0.92 5.18 16.95
CA VAL A 420 0.00 4.23 17.62
C VAL A 420 -0.68 2.91 17.96
N ILE A 421 -1.95 2.94 18.40
CA ILE A 421 -2.72 1.71 18.62
C ILE A 421 -3.03 1.02 17.28
N SER A 422 -3.36 1.78 16.22
CA SER A 422 -3.58 1.22 14.88
C SER A 422 -2.30 0.56 14.33
N GLN A 423 -1.13 1.17 14.57
CA GLN A 423 0.19 0.62 14.26
C GLN A 423 0.44 -0.69 15.02
N PHE A 424 0.22 -0.72 16.34
CA PHE A 424 0.32 -1.95 17.14
C PHE A 424 -0.61 -3.05 16.62
N LYS A 425 -1.85 -2.70 16.24
CA LYS A 425 -2.85 -3.65 15.75
C LYS A 425 -2.58 -4.18 14.34
N LEU A 426 -2.31 -3.32 13.37
CA LEU A 426 -2.37 -3.67 11.95
C LEU A 426 -1.00 -3.85 11.28
N VAL A 427 0.08 -3.43 11.94
CA VAL A 427 1.46 -3.53 11.43
C VAL A 427 2.33 -4.35 12.36
N ASP A 428 2.39 -4.04 13.65
CA ASP A 428 3.20 -4.83 14.58
C ASP A 428 2.48 -6.13 14.99
N MET A 429 1.13 -6.13 14.92
CA MET A 429 0.18 -7.19 15.27
C MET A 429 0.27 -7.72 16.71
N ILE A 430 0.89 -6.93 17.59
CA ILE A 430 1.15 -7.27 19.00
C ILE A 430 -0.06 -7.03 19.90
N ASP A 431 -0.09 -7.66 21.07
CA ASP A 431 -1.06 -7.35 22.12
C ASP A 431 -0.48 -6.33 23.13
N PRO A 432 -1.30 -5.80 24.07
CA PRO A 432 -0.81 -4.80 25.03
C PRO A 432 0.31 -5.30 25.97
N ALA A 433 0.36 -6.61 26.27
CA ALA A 433 1.40 -7.19 27.12
C ALA A 433 2.72 -7.30 26.37
N GLU A 434 2.68 -7.70 25.09
CA GLU A 434 3.85 -7.70 24.22
C GLU A 434 4.34 -6.28 23.91
N ALA A 435 3.45 -5.32 23.69
CA ALA A 435 3.82 -3.90 23.57
C ALA A 435 4.57 -3.41 24.82
N GLY A 436 4.08 -3.78 26.01
CA GLY A 436 4.74 -3.46 27.29
C GLY A 436 6.11 -4.13 27.43
N ALA A 437 6.26 -5.38 26.99
CA ALA A 437 7.53 -6.12 27.03
C ALA A 437 8.57 -5.59 26.02
N ARG A 438 8.13 -5.04 24.88
CA ARG A 438 9.01 -4.43 23.86
C ARG A 438 9.41 -2.98 24.19
N ALA A 439 8.72 -2.30 25.11
CA ALA A 439 8.90 -0.89 25.39
C ALA A 439 10.21 -0.54 26.13
N LEU A 440 11.13 0.17 25.45
CA LEU A 440 12.43 0.56 26.00
C LEU A 440 12.40 2.00 26.57
N SER A 441 11.66 2.89 25.92
CA SER A 441 11.52 4.31 26.26
C SER A 441 10.27 4.60 27.10
N ALA A 442 10.23 5.79 27.70
CA ALA A 442 9.08 6.29 28.45
C ALA A 442 7.84 6.52 27.54
N TYR A 443 8.07 6.92 26.29
CA TYR A 443 7.02 7.04 25.28
C TYR A 443 6.41 5.68 24.94
N GLU A 444 7.23 4.67 24.61
CA GLU A 444 6.74 3.32 24.29
C GLU A 444 5.99 2.68 25.47
N ARG A 445 6.44 2.92 26.72
CA ARG A 445 5.71 2.45 27.91
C ARG A 445 4.35 3.13 28.05
N THR A 446 4.29 4.45 27.84
CA THR A 446 3.02 5.18 27.81
C THR A 446 2.09 4.63 26.73
N ALA A 447 2.63 4.37 25.52
CA ALA A 447 1.89 3.80 24.40
C ALA A 447 1.33 2.40 24.70
N ALA A 448 2.13 1.53 25.34
CA ALA A 448 1.69 0.19 25.74
C ALA A 448 0.59 0.24 26.82
N CYS A 449 0.76 1.08 27.86
CA CYS A 449 -0.28 1.27 28.88
C CYS A 449 -1.57 1.89 28.30
N LEU A 450 -1.43 2.82 27.35
CA LEU A 450 -2.55 3.39 26.62
C LEU A 450 -3.29 2.34 25.77
N TYR A 451 -2.56 1.41 25.14
CA TYR A 451 -3.16 0.29 24.38
C TYR A 451 -3.92 -0.67 25.30
N ASP A 452 -3.37 -1.01 26.46
CA ASP A 452 -4.05 -1.84 27.49
C ASP A 452 -5.33 -1.17 28.00
N LEU A 453 -5.27 0.12 28.35
CA LEU A 453 -6.43 0.89 28.81
C LEU A 453 -7.50 1.06 27.70
N TYR A 454 -7.07 1.15 26.44
CA TYR A 454 -7.96 1.22 25.28
C TYR A 454 -8.71 -0.09 25.02
N GLU A 455 -8.03 -1.23 24.99
CA GLU A 455 -8.67 -2.54 24.82
C GLU A 455 -9.67 -2.81 25.95
N LYS A 456 -9.31 -2.52 27.21
CA LYS A 456 -10.22 -2.62 28.35
C LYS A 456 -11.47 -1.76 28.17
N ARG A 457 -11.34 -0.53 27.64
CA ARG A 457 -12.49 0.34 27.36
C ARG A 457 -13.38 -0.18 26.22
N LEU A 458 -12.81 -0.83 25.21
CA LEU A 458 -13.60 -1.51 24.16
C LEU A 458 -14.33 -2.73 24.71
N GLU A 459 -13.68 -3.53 25.57
CA GLU A 459 -14.28 -4.68 26.25
C GLU A 459 -15.42 -4.27 27.20
N GLU A 460 -15.22 -3.25 28.03
CA GLU A 460 -16.25 -2.64 28.90
C GLU A 460 -17.52 -2.26 28.10
N LYS A 461 -17.32 -1.72 26.89
CA LYS A 461 -18.40 -1.32 25.96
C LYS A 461 -18.97 -2.48 25.14
N LYS A 462 -18.34 -3.65 25.15
CA LYS A 462 -18.60 -4.78 24.23
C LYS A 462 -18.57 -4.34 22.77
N GLN A 463 -17.55 -3.57 22.40
CA GLN A 463 -17.35 -3.06 21.05
C GLN A 463 -16.08 -3.63 20.43
N ASN A 464 -16.03 -3.58 19.12
CA ASN A 464 -14.81 -3.72 18.33
C ASN A 464 -14.54 -2.37 17.66
N ASP A 465 -13.29 -2.00 17.43
CA ASP A 465 -12.99 -0.96 16.44
C ASP A 465 -12.93 -1.55 15.02
N TYR A 466 -12.47 -0.78 14.04
CA TYR A 466 -12.32 -1.27 12.66
C TYR A 466 -11.11 -2.20 12.50
N ASP A 467 -10.04 -1.95 13.25
CA ASP A 467 -8.76 -2.63 13.15
C ASP A 467 -8.88 -4.06 13.74
N ASP A 468 -9.63 -4.18 14.82
CA ASP A 468 -10.08 -5.43 15.44
C ASP A 468 -10.70 -6.42 14.44
N LEU A 469 -11.43 -5.92 13.43
CA LEU A 469 -12.07 -6.78 12.44
C LEU A 469 -11.04 -7.57 11.63
N VAL A 470 -9.91 -6.96 11.31
CA VAL A 470 -8.83 -7.58 10.55
C VAL A 470 -7.92 -8.36 11.50
N LEU A 471 -7.44 -7.72 12.57
CA LEU A 471 -6.50 -8.33 13.52
C LEU A 471 -7.07 -9.57 14.21
N ASN A 472 -8.30 -9.51 14.72
CA ASN A 472 -8.87 -10.65 15.44
C ASN A 472 -9.27 -11.79 14.48
N ALA A 473 -9.60 -11.49 13.22
CA ALA A 473 -9.77 -12.51 12.19
C ALA A 473 -8.44 -13.21 11.85
N VAL A 474 -7.35 -12.45 11.73
CA VAL A 474 -5.98 -13.01 11.61
C VAL A 474 -5.65 -13.88 12.82
N ARG A 475 -5.73 -13.36 14.04
CA ARG A 475 -5.41 -14.09 15.28
C ARG A 475 -6.22 -15.38 15.43
N LEU A 476 -7.50 -15.37 15.05
CA LEU A 476 -8.34 -16.57 15.02
C LEU A 476 -7.80 -17.62 14.04
N LEU A 477 -7.48 -17.24 12.80
CA LEU A 477 -6.93 -18.15 11.79
C LEU A 477 -5.51 -18.65 12.13
N GLN A 478 -4.71 -17.87 12.86
CA GLN A 478 -3.41 -18.31 13.36
C GLN A 478 -3.56 -19.35 14.47
N SER A 479 -4.41 -19.09 15.46
CA SER A 479 -4.52 -19.88 16.71
C SER A 479 -5.48 -21.06 16.66
N ASP A 480 -6.58 -20.99 15.89
CA ASP A 480 -7.54 -22.09 15.73
C ASP A 480 -7.37 -22.75 14.35
N GLU A 481 -6.71 -23.92 14.34
CA GLU A 481 -6.54 -24.75 13.15
C GLU A 481 -7.86 -25.20 12.53
N MET A 482 -8.88 -25.50 13.35
CA MET A 482 -10.17 -25.96 12.86
C MET A 482 -10.94 -24.82 12.18
N ALA A 483 -10.89 -23.60 12.74
CA ALA A 483 -11.38 -22.40 12.05
C ALA A 483 -10.59 -22.16 10.77
N ARG A 484 -9.26 -22.15 10.83
CA ARG A 484 -8.38 -21.97 9.67
C ARG A 484 -8.77 -22.90 8.51
N ARG A 485 -8.82 -24.22 8.76
CA ARG A 485 -9.19 -25.22 7.74
C ARG A 485 -10.60 -25.01 7.18
N ARG A 486 -11.58 -24.55 7.98
CA ARG A 486 -12.94 -24.20 7.49
C ARG A 486 -12.89 -23.05 6.48
N TRP A 487 -12.15 -21.98 6.79
CA TRP A 487 -12.09 -20.78 5.94
C TRP A 487 -11.23 -20.96 4.70
N GLN A 488 -10.12 -21.70 4.81
CA GLN A 488 -9.32 -22.14 3.67
C GLN A 488 -10.13 -23.06 2.74
N GLY A 489 -10.86 -24.02 3.31
CA GLY A 489 -11.74 -24.91 2.54
C GLY A 489 -12.89 -24.20 1.81
N LYS A 490 -13.23 -22.97 2.21
CA LYS A 490 -14.31 -22.18 1.60
C LYS A 490 -13.93 -21.58 0.25
N TRP A 491 -12.68 -21.18 0.06
CA TRP A 491 -12.22 -20.50 -1.14
C TRP A 491 -10.98 -21.18 -1.71
N GLU A 492 -11.10 -21.73 -2.92
CA GLU A 492 -9.99 -22.35 -3.66
C GLU A 492 -9.08 -21.30 -4.28
N CYS A 493 -9.64 -20.16 -4.72
CA CYS A 493 -8.89 -19.05 -5.29
C CYS A 493 -9.24 -17.70 -4.66
N VAL A 494 -8.20 -16.94 -4.32
CA VAL A 494 -8.28 -15.60 -3.74
C VAL A 494 -7.70 -14.60 -4.73
N LEU A 495 -8.44 -13.54 -5.03
CA LEU A 495 -8.00 -12.42 -5.85
C LEU A 495 -8.02 -11.15 -4.99
N VAL A 496 -7.04 -10.28 -5.16
CA VAL A 496 -7.01 -8.99 -4.44
C VAL A 496 -6.60 -7.86 -5.37
N ASP A 497 -7.43 -6.83 -5.40
CA ASP A 497 -7.25 -5.59 -6.15
C ASP A 497 -6.57 -4.51 -5.29
N GLU A 498 -5.81 -3.63 -5.94
CA GLU A 498 -5.03 -2.55 -5.31
C GLU A 498 -4.07 -3.04 -4.20
N TYR A 499 -3.36 -4.16 -4.43
CA TYR A 499 -2.47 -4.81 -3.45
C TYR A 499 -1.39 -3.89 -2.87
N GLN A 500 -0.99 -2.82 -3.57
CA GLN A 500 -0.02 -1.84 -3.04
C GLN A 500 -0.50 -1.06 -1.81
N ASP A 501 -1.81 -1.00 -1.55
CA ASP A 501 -2.41 -0.14 -0.51
C ASP A 501 -2.73 -0.88 0.80
N ILE A 502 -2.29 -2.13 0.93
CA ILE A 502 -2.66 -2.99 2.07
C ILE A 502 -1.68 -2.86 3.24
N GLU A 503 -2.20 -3.05 4.45
CA GLU A 503 -1.44 -3.15 5.70
C GLU A 503 -0.98 -4.59 5.96
N LEU A 504 -0.09 -4.82 6.94
CA LEU A 504 0.47 -6.16 7.18
C LEU A 504 -0.60 -7.18 7.58
N ALA A 505 -1.51 -6.81 8.49
CA ALA A 505 -2.61 -7.69 8.89
C ALA A 505 -3.56 -8.02 7.73
N GLN A 506 -3.72 -7.11 6.76
CA GLN A 506 -4.53 -7.34 5.56
C GLN A 506 -3.86 -8.31 4.59
N GLU A 507 -2.54 -8.18 4.38
CA GLU A 507 -1.70 -9.12 3.62
C GLU A 507 -1.74 -10.52 4.24
N LEU A 508 -1.50 -10.60 5.55
CA LEU A 508 -1.50 -11.87 6.27
C LEU A 508 -2.87 -12.55 6.23
N LEU A 509 -3.98 -11.81 6.34
CA LEU A 509 -5.33 -12.35 6.21
C LEU A 509 -5.54 -13.06 4.86
N VAL A 510 -5.11 -12.47 3.74
CA VAL A 510 -5.27 -13.12 2.42
C VAL A 510 -4.28 -14.26 2.19
N HIS A 511 -3.07 -14.22 2.76
CA HIS A 511 -2.12 -15.35 2.69
C HIS A 511 -2.62 -16.55 3.52
N LEU A 512 -3.23 -16.30 4.69
CA LEU A 512 -3.83 -17.34 5.53
C LEU A 512 -5.02 -18.01 4.84
N LEU A 513 -5.85 -17.24 4.12
CA LEU A 513 -7.03 -17.73 3.42
C LEU A 513 -6.72 -18.40 2.07
N ALA A 514 -5.66 -17.98 1.38
CA ALA A 514 -5.25 -18.58 0.09
C ALA A 514 -4.47 -19.90 0.27
N ALA A 515 -3.79 -20.08 1.41
CA ALA A 515 -3.19 -21.36 1.76
C ALA A 515 -4.28 -22.42 2.04
N PRO A 516 -4.01 -23.73 1.83
CA PRO A 516 -2.79 -24.28 1.28
C PRO A 516 -2.78 -24.37 -0.27
N GLU A 517 -3.85 -23.96 -0.96
CA GLU A 517 -3.96 -24.06 -2.43
C GLU A 517 -3.09 -23.04 -3.19
N ASP A 518 -2.78 -21.92 -2.55
CA ASP A 518 -1.97 -20.81 -3.05
C ASP A 518 -2.45 -20.21 -4.39
N CYS A 519 -3.71 -20.43 -4.79
CA CYS A 519 -4.32 -19.76 -5.95
C CYS A 519 -4.62 -18.28 -5.62
N LEU A 520 -3.57 -17.49 -5.42
CA LEU A 520 -3.61 -16.08 -5.07
C LEU A 520 -3.29 -15.22 -6.31
N THR A 521 -4.25 -14.47 -6.85
CA THR A 521 -3.96 -13.45 -7.87
C THR A 521 -3.96 -12.06 -7.26
N VAL A 522 -2.80 -11.42 -7.18
CA VAL A 522 -2.69 -10.01 -6.73
C VAL A 522 -2.62 -9.09 -7.94
N VAL A 523 -3.38 -8.01 -7.92
CA VAL A 523 -3.35 -6.95 -8.95
C VAL A 523 -3.00 -5.64 -8.27
N GLY A 524 -2.04 -4.91 -8.82
CA GLY A 524 -1.60 -3.65 -8.22
C GLY A 524 -0.63 -2.85 -9.07
N ASP A 525 -0.21 -1.72 -8.53
CA ASP A 525 0.73 -0.77 -9.12
C ASP A 525 1.48 -0.04 -8.02
N GLU A 526 2.75 -0.34 -7.87
CA GLU A 526 3.65 0.23 -6.86
C GLU A 526 3.87 1.74 -7.04
N ASP A 527 3.64 2.27 -8.24
CA ASP A 527 3.66 3.71 -8.54
C ASP A 527 2.37 4.42 -8.09
N GLN A 528 1.31 3.67 -7.72
CA GLN A 528 0.07 4.22 -7.18
C GLN A 528 -0.08 4.03 -5.66
N CYS A 529 0.96 3.56 -4.94
CA CYS A 529 0.96 3.51 -3.47
C CYS A 529 0.95 4.92 -2.88
N ILE A 530 -0.22 5.40 -2.40
CA ILE A 530 -0.39 6.78 -1.87
C ILE A 530 -1.12 6.81 -0.51
N TYR A 531 -1.23 5.66 0.15
CA TYR A 531 -1.83 5.53 1.48
C TYR A 531 -0.79 5.12 2.53
N THR A 532 0.47 5.56 2.40
CA THR A 532 1.52 5.36 3.40
C THR A 532 1.16 5.95 4.77
N TRP A 533 0.38 7.03 4.78
CA TRP A 533 -0.24 7.60 5.99
C TRP A 533 -1.37 6.74 6.59
N ARG A 534 -1.74 5.63 5.94
CA ARG A 534 -2.56 4.53 6.47
C ARG A 534 -1.74 3.23 6.55
N ARG A 535 -0.42 3.36 6.76
CA ARG A 535 0.53 2.26 6.95
C ARG A 535 0.62 1.25 5.79
N ALA A 536 0.19 1.66 4.59
CA ALA A 536 0.52 0.94 3.36
C ALA A 536 2.03 1.02 3.10
N GLU A 537 2.62 -0.06 2.59
CA GLU A 537 4.05 -0.10 2.26
C GLU A 537 4.24 -0.62 0.83
N VAL A 538 4.86 0.20 -0.01
CA VAL A 538 5.21 -0.17 -1.40
C VAL A 538 6.09 -1.42 -1.45
N GLU A 539 6.85 -1.67 -0.38
CA GLU A 539 7.60 -2.90 -0.14
C GLU A 539 6.74 -4.18 -0.21
N ARG A 540 5.46 -4.19 0.21
CA ARG A 540 4.63 -5.42 0.20
C ARG A 540 4.40 -5.95 -1.21
N ILE A 541 4.05 -5.07 -2.15
CA ILE A 541 3.88 -5.46 -3.56
C ILE A 541 5.23 -5.76 -4.23
N ILE A 542 6.29 -5.00 -3.94
CA ILE A 542 7.60 -5.22 -4.58
C ILE A 542 8.22 -6.57 -4.14
N ASN A 543 8.07 -6.94 -2.86
CA ASN A 543 8.84 -8.02 -2.24
C ASN A 543 8.11 -9.38 -2.25
N LEU A 544 6.98 -9.51 -2.95
CA LEU A 544 6.14 -10.71 -2.91
C LEU A 544 6.86 -11.98 -3.40
N ASP A 545 7.85 -11.86 -4.28
CA ASP A 545 8.70 -12.97 -4.73
C ASP A 545 9.62 -13.52 -3.63
N LYS A 546 9.91 -12.77 -2.57
CA LYS A 546 10.61 -13.31 -1.39
C LYS A 546 9.75 -14.32 -0.63
N ARG A 547 8.43 -14.12 -0.60
CA ARG A 547 7.48 -15.04 0.06
C ARG A 547 7.07 -16.18 -0.87
N PHE A 548 6.95 -15.90 -2.17
CA PHE A 548 6.55 -16.87 -3.19
C PHE A 548 7.55 -16.86 -4.37
N PRO A 549 8.74 -17.48 -4.26
CA PRO A 549 9.74 -17.44 -5.31
C PRO A 549 9.26 -18.08 -6.62
N GLY A 550 8.39 -19.08 -6.52
CA GLY A 550 7.72 -19.71 -7.66
C GLY A 550 6.58 -18.89 -8.30
N MET A 551 6.31 -17.66 -7.85
CA MET A 551 5.22 -16.85 -8.41
C MET A 551 5.43 -16.50 -9.89
N GLU A 552 4.33 -16.28 -10.60
CA GLU A 552 4.36 -15.80 -11.99
C GLU A 552 4.04 -14.30 -12.00
N ARG A 553 4.95 -13.47 -12.51
CA ARG A 553 4.74 -12.02 -12.63
C ARG A 553 4.34 -11.66 -14.07
N ALA A 554 3.15 -11.10 -14.22
CA ALA A 554 2.67 -10.51 -15.47
C ALA A 554 2.71 -8.98 -15.36
N VAL A 555 3.02 -8.31 -16.46
CA VAL A 555 3.21 -6.85 -16.48
C VAL A 555 2.43 -6.28 -17.64
N LEU A 556 1.49 -5.37 -17.36
CA LEU A 556 0.75 -4.65 -18.38
C LEU A 556 1.55 -3.42 -18.78
N THR A 557 1.69 -3.16 -20.09
CA THR A 557 2.49 -2.04 -20.62
C THR A 557 1.64 -0.97 -21.31
N THR A 558 0.42 -1.31 -21.75
CA THR A 558 -0.42 -0.39 -22.52
C THR A 558 -1.38 0.35 -21.60
N CYS A 559 -1.38 1.68 -21.66
CA CYS A 559 -2.35 2.57 -21.03
C CYS A 559 -3.48 2.90 -22.02
N TYR A 560 -4.72 2.50 -21.68
CA TYR A 560 -5.91 2.73 -22.50
C TYR A 560 -6.66 4.02 -22.14
N ARG A 561 -6.29 4.66 -21.02
CA ARG A 561 -6.93 5.87 -20.50
C ARG A 561 -6.30 7.13 -21.05
N CYS A 562 -5.00 7.28 -20.86
CA CYS A 562 -4.30 8.55 -20.97
C CYS A 562 -3.76 8.76 -22.40
N PRO A 563 -3.77 10.00 -22.93
CA PRO A 563 -3.09 10.32 -24.18
C PRO A 563 -1.56 10.17 -24.07
N ALA A 564 -0.88 10.08 -25.21
CA ALA A 564 0.56 9.84 -25.29
C ALA A 564 1.42 10.85 -24.52
N GLU A 565 1.10 12.15 -24.57
CA GLU A 565 1.82 13.18 -23.82
C GLU A 565 1.71 12.98 -22.30
N VAL A 566 0.51 12.67 -21.79
CA VAL A 566 0.27 12.42 -20.36
C VAL A 566 0.99 11.14 -19.92
N VAL A 567 1.00 10.09 -20.75
CA VAL A 567 1.77 8.86 -20.46
C VAL A 567 3.27 9.17 -20.44
N SER A 568 3.79 9.97 -21.37
CA SER A 568 5.19 10.37 -21.40
C SER A 568 5.57 11.16 -20.13
N ALA A 569 4.86 12.24 -19.83
CA ALA A 569 5.16 13.11 -18.70
C ALA A 569 5.04 12.37 -17.34
N SER A 570 3.98 11.59 -17.15
CA SER A 570 3.82 10.78 -15.93
C SER A 570 4.86 9.67 -15.82
N THR A 571 5.32 9.08 -16.94
CA THR A 571 6.41 8.09 -16.94
C THR A 571 7.75 8.74 -16.59
N GLN A 572 8.09 9.89 -17.19
CA GLN A 572 9.32 10.62 -16.88
C GLN A 572 9.38 11.01 -15.41
N LEU A 573 8.29 11.57 -14.88
CA LEU A 573 8.16 11.89 -13.47
C LEU A 573 8.45 10.66 -12.60
N ILE A 574 7.68 9.59 -12.77
CA ILE A 574 7.74 8.46 -11.84
C ILE A 574 9.02 7.62 -11.97
N THR A 575 9.76 7.72 -13.09
CA THR A 575 11.09 7.11 -13.21
C THR A 575 12.15 7.69 -12.25
N ASN A 576 11.89 8.84 -11.60
CA ASN A 576 12.73 9.38 -10.55
C ASN A 576 12.54 8.67 -9.19
N ASN A 577 11.56 7.79 -9.03
CA ASN A 577 11.44 6.91 -7.85
C ASN A 577 12.35 5.67 -8.00
N VAL A 578 13.05 5.32 -6.92
CA VAL A 578 13.90 4.13 -6.80
C VAL A 578 13.07 2.91 -6.35
N ARG A 579 12.04 3.10 -5.52
CA ARG A 579 11.21 2.01 -4.98
C ARG A 579 10.06 1.65 -5.93
N ARG A 580 10.41 1.09 -7.08
CA ARG A 580 9.43 0.67 -8.11
C ARG A 580 9.95 -0.46 -8.99
N PHE A 581 9.11 -0.96 -9.88
CA PHE A 581 9.54 -1.80 -10.98
C PHE A 581 9.81 -0.96 -12.24
N PRO A 582 10.86 -1.25 -13.03
CA PRO A 582 11.08 -0.55 -14.30
C PRO A 582 10.09 -1.06 -15.35
N LYS A 583 9.01 -0.30 -15.57
CA LYS A 583 7.99 -0.60 -16.58
C LYS A 583 7.94 0.47 -17.68
N ALA A 584 8.00 0.02 -18.93
CA ALA A 584 7.83 0.86 -20.11
C ALA A 584 6.34 0.96 -20.43
N THR A 585 5.69 2.02 -19.92
CA THR A 585 4.27 2.28 -20.19
C THR A 585 4.13 3.03 -21.51
N VAL A 586 3.25 2.57 -22.39
CA VAL A 586 2.95 3.20 -23.69
C VAL A 586 1.46 3.54 -23.76
N ALA A 587 1.09 4.62 -24.43
CA ALA A 587 -0.31 4.92 -24.71
C ALA A 587 -0.86 3.99 -25.79
N TYR A 588 -2.12 3.56 -25.64
CA TYR A 588 -2.84 2.84 -26.68
C TYR A 588 -3.16 3.72 -27.89
N GLN A 589 -3.48 5.00 -27.63
CA GLN A 589 -3.70 5.99 -28.67
C GLN A 589 -2.35 6.52 -29.15
N PRO A 590 -2.14 6.67 -30.48
CA PRO A 590 -0.93 7.31 -31.00
C PRO A 590 -0.87 8.79 -30.58
N PRO A 591 0.31 9.41 -30.59
CA PRO A 591 0.43 10.86 -30.39
C PRO A 591 -0.42 11.63 -31.41
N SER A 592 -1.17 12.62 -30.93
CA SER A 592 -1.93 13.56 -31.76
C SER A 592 -1.12 14.85 -31.87
N ASN A 593 -0.87 15.31 -33.10
CA ASN A 593 -0.25 16.62 -33.34
C ASN A 593 -1.30 17.75 -33.51
N ASP A 594 -2.60 17.42 -33.49
CA ASP A 594 -3.67 18.31 -33.92
C ASP A 594 -4.22 19.23 -32.80
N HIS A 595 -3.88 18.93 -31.54
CA HIS A 595 -4.30 19.71 -30.37
C HIS A 595 -3.31 19.55 -29.21
N ILE A 596 -3.19 20.57 -28.36
CA ILE A 596 -2.38 20.52 -27.14
C ILE A 596 -3.10 19.64 -26.12
N VAL A 597 -2.42 18.59 -25.63
CA VAL A 597 -2.97 17.72 -24.57
C VAL A 597 -2.64 18.27 -23.18
N ILE A 598 -1.41 18.78 -22.97
CA ILE A 598 -0.95 19.32 -21.69
C ILE A 598 -0.75 20.84 -21.80
N GLU A 599 -1.65 21.61 -21.18
CA GLU A 599 -1.47 23.05 -21.05
C GLU A 599 -0.78 23.42 -19.73
N ARG A 600 0.22 24.28 -19.83
CA ARG A 600 0.96 24.83 -18.68
C ARG A 600 0.51 26.28 -18.50
N ARG A 601 -0.04 26.60 -17.33
CA ARG A 601 -0.71 27.87 -17.05
C ARG A 601 -0.03 28.57 -15.85
N PRO A 602 1.06 29.33 -16.08
CA PRO A 602 1.69 30.15 -15.06
C PRO A 602 0.82 31.35 -14.65
N PHE A 603 0.91 31.75 -13.38
CA PHE A 603 0.28 32.95 -12.82
C PHE A 603 1.16 33.68 -11.81
N PRO A 604 0.89 34.97 -11.53
CA PRO A 604 1.60 35.73 -10.48
C PRO A 604 1.38 35.18 -9.06
N ASP A 605 0.22 34.58 -8.81
CA ASP A 605 -0.21 33.95 -7.55
C ASP A 605 -1.39 32.99 -7.76
N LEU A 606 -1.70 32.19 -6.73
CA LEU A 606 -2.76 31.17 -6.77
C LEU A 606 -4.19 31.73 -6.66
N SER A 607 -4.40 32.97 -6.22
CA SER A 607 -5.73 33.60 -6.23
C SER A 607 -6.13 33.98 -7.66
N ALA A 608 -5.22 34.61 -8.40
CA ALA A 608 -5.40 34.92 -9.81
C ALA A 608 -5.62 33.64 -10.65
N ALA A 609 -4.87 32.58 -10.35
CA ALA A 609 -5.09 31.26 -10.96
C ALA A 609 -6.49 30.71 -10.66
N ALA A 610 -6.98 30.78 -9.41
CA ALA A 610 -8.31 30.31 -9.04
C ALA A 610 -9.44 31.05 -9.78
N GLU A 611 -9.33 32.37 -9.95
CA GLU A 611 -10.29 33.17 -10.74
C GLU A 611 -10.34 32.73 -12.20
N VAL A 612 -9.18 32.48 -12.82
CA VAL A 612 -9.10 32.03 -14.22
C VAL A 612 -9.58 30.59 -14.39
N ILE A 613 -9.28 29.68 -13.46
CA ILE A 613 -9.85 28.32 -13.45
C ILE A 613 -11.37 28.44 -13.41
N ALA A 614 -11.93 29.16 -12.43
CA ALA A 614 -13.37 29.35 -12.28
C ALA A 614 -14.01 29.94 -13.56
N GLN A 615 -13.38 30.93 -14.19
CA GLN A 615 -13.86 31.47 -15.46
C GLN A 615 -13.87 30.40 -16.58
N SER A 616 -12.86 29.52 -16.64
CA SER A 616 -12.77 28.42 -17.62
C SER A 616 -13.81 27.30 -17.41
N LEU A 617 -14.40 27.22 -16.21
CA LEU A 617 -15.41 26.20 -15.86
C LEU A 617 -16.84 26.60 -16.27
N ARG A 618 -17.10 27.87 -16.62
CA ARG A 618 -18.45 28.35 -17.01
C ARG A 618 -19.04 27.66 -18.24
N GLN A 619 -18.21 27.09 -19.10
CA GLN A 619 -18.60 26.51 -20.39
C GLN A 619 -18.12 25.05 -20.56
N CYS A 620 -17.66 24.39 -19.50
CA CYS A 620 -17.26 22.98 -19.55
C CYS A 620 -18.46 22.04 -19.29
N ASP A 621 -18.33 20.77 -19.68
CA ASP A 621 -19.19 19.71 -19.14
C ASP A 621 -18.74 19.38 -17.70
N PRO A 622 -19.60 19.59 -16.68
CA PRO A 622 -19.23 19.33 -15.29
C PRO A 622 -18.95 17.86 -14.96
N ARG A 623 -19.50 16.91 -15.73
CA ARG A 623 -19.34 15.47 -15.49
C ARG A 623 -18.03 14.93 -16.03
N GLU A 624 -17.49 15.60 -17.05
CA GLU A 624 -16.24 15.22 -17.71
C GLU A 624 -15.06 16.11 -17.27
N THR A 625 -15.27 17.04 -16.32
CA THR A 625 -14.26 17.97 -15.81
C THR A 625 -14.07 17.84 -14.31
N VAL A 626 -12.81 17.82 -13.85
CA VAL A 626 -12.44 17.86 -12.42
C VAL A 626 -11.35 18.89 -12.16
N VAL A 627 -11.35 19.49 -10.97
CA VAL A 627 -10.18 20.21 -10.44
C VAL A 627 -9.59 19.49 -9.24
N LEU A 628 -8.29 19.20 -9.34
CA LEU A 628 -7.49 18.51 -8.34
C LEU A 628 -6.55 19.47 -7.64
N ALA A 629 -6.38 19.33 -6.33
CA ALA A 629 -5.34 20.02 -5.57
C ALA A 629 -4.79 19.14 -4.44
N ARG A 630 -3.62 19.51 -3.87
CA ARG A 630 -3.03 18.77 -2.75
C ARG A 630 -3.90 18.80 -1.49
N THR A 631 -4.50 19.96 -1.20
CA THR A 631 -5.16 20.27 0.08
C THR A 631 -6.58 20.78 -0.10
N SER A 632 -7.45 20.54 0.89
CA SER A 632 -8.81 21.11 0.90
C SER A 632 -8.81 22.64 0.97
N ARG A 633 -7.75 23.24 1.53
CA ARG A 633 -7.57 24.71 1.62
C ARG A 633 -7.51 25.35 0.23
N LEU A 634 -6.71 24.79 -0.69
CA LEU A 634 -6.66 25.25 -2.09
C LEU A 634 -8.02 25.10 -2.78
N LEU A 635 -8.66 23.94 -2.65
CA LEU A 635 -10.00 23.71 -3.24
C LEU A 635 -11.04 24.70 -2.71
N ARG A 636 -10.89 25.18 -1.47
CA ARG A 636 -11.79 26.18 -0.87
C ARG A 636 -11.55 27.59 -1.42
N THR A 637 -10.31 27.98 -1.72
CA THR A 637 -10.01 29.21 -2.48
C THR A 637 -10.68 29.15 -3.85
N LEU A 638 -10.56 28.02 -4.55
CA LEU A 638 -11.21 27.84 -5.85
C LEU A 638 -12.74 27.80 -5.76
N ALA A 639 -13.31 27.16 -4.73
CA ALA A 639 -14.76 27.16 -4.51
C ALA A 639 -15.33 28.58 -4.36
N GLN A 640 -14.60 29.48 -3.69
CA GLN A 640 -14.97 30.90 -3.57
C GLN A 640 -14.92 31.62 -4.93
N ALA A 641 -13.88 31.36 -5.74
CA ALA A 641 -13.80 31.87 -7.11
C ALA A 641 -14.94 31.34 -8.00
N CYS A 642 -15.31 30.05 -7.87
CA CYS A 642 -16.47 29.47 -8.56
C CYS A 642 -17.78 30.18 -8.19
N ILE A 643 -18.00 30.49 -6.91
CA ILE A 643 -19.18 31.26 -6.45
C ILE A 643 -19.20 32.66 -7.10
N ALA A 644 -18.08 33.39 -7.04
CA ALA A 644 -17.96 34.70 -7.66
C ALA A 644 -18.17 34.65 -9.19
N ALA A 645 -17.78 33.54 -9.83
CA ALA A 645 -17.96 33.29 -11.25
C ALA A 645 -19.33 32.69 -11.62
N GLY A 646 -20.22 32.40 -10.66
CA GLY A 646 -21.51 31.74 -10.91
C GLY A 646 -21.42 30.30 -11.42
N VAL A 647 -20.32 29.59 -11.10
CA VAL A 647 -20.06 28.21 -11.54
C VAL A 647 -20.61 27.20 -10.53
N PRO A 648 -21.48 26.26 -10.94
CA PRO A 648 -21.91 25.16 -10.08
C PRO A 648 -20.77 24.17 -9.87
N PHE A 649 -20.47 23.85 -8.61
CA PHE A 649 -19.41 22.91 -8.22
C PHE A 649 -19.90 21.91 -7.17
N SER A 650 -19.20 20.80 -7.03
CA SER A 650 -19.36 19.84 -5.93
C SER A 650 -18.02 19.67 -5.20
N ALA A 651 -18.07 19.51 -3.88
CA ALA A 651 -16.89 19.29 -3.05
C ALA A 651 -17.26 18.50 -1.79
N ASN A 652 -16.26 18.00 -1.06
CA ASN A 652 -16.47 17.31 0.21
C ASN A 652 -16.67 18.31 1.38
N ASP A 653 -17.15 17.81 2.53
CA ASP A 653 -17.39 18.65 3.72
C ASP A 653 -16.13 19.40 4.20
N LYS A 654 -14.91 18.88 3.98
CA LYS A 654 -13.66 19.59 4.35
C LYS A 654 -13.40 20.85 3.53
N VAL A 655 -14.04 20.99 2.35
CA VAL A 655 -13.96 22.20 1.51
C VAL A 655 -15.13 23.15 1.81
N LEU A 656 -16.32 22.59 2.02
CA LEU A 656 -17.55 23.38 2.21
C LEU A 656 -17.66 23.97 3.63
N ARG A 657 -17.28 23.20 4.65
CA ARG A 657 -17.37 23.63 6.05
C ARG A 657 -16.12 24.42 6.45
N PRO A 658 -16.26 25.43 7.34
CA PRO A 658 -15.10 26.14 7.88
C PRO A 658 -14.22 25.22 8.76
N PRO A 659 -12.89 25.40 8.74
CA PRO A 659 -11.94 24.79 9.68
C PRO A 659 -12.30 25.05 11.15
N ALA A 660 -11.69 24.30 12.07
CA ALA A 660 -11.95 24.45 13.50
C ALA A 660 -11.54 25.84 14.01
N SER A 661 -10.39 26.35 13.57
CA SER A 661 -9.89 27.71 13.86
C SER A 661 -10.88 28.79 13.44
N GLU A 662 -11.37 28.76 12.19
CA GLU A 662 -12.34 29.74 11.68
C GLU A 662 -13.66 29.70 12.44
N LYS A 663 -14.17 28.51 12.80
CA LYS A 663 -15.38 28.36 13.65
C LYS A 663 -15.19 28.99 15.02
N VAL A 664 -14.01 28.78 15.64
CA VAL A 664 -13.67 29.34 16.95
C VAL A 664 -13.57 30.86 16.87
N ILE A 665 -12.80 31.40 15.93
CA ILE A 665 -12.67 32.85 15.70
C ILE A 665 -14.04 33.49 15.45
N LEU A 666 -14.89 32.89 14.61
CA LEU A 666 -16.25 33.39 14.36
C LEU A 666 -17.08 33.49 15.65
N ALA A 667 -17.04 32.46 16.51
CA ALA A 667 -17.77 32.48 17.78
C ALA A 667 -17.30 33.62 18.70
N TYR A 668 -15.98 33.83 18.83
CA TYR A 668 -15.44 34.97 19.59
C TYR A 668 -15.87 36.31 18.99
N LEU A 669 -15.69 36.51 17.68
CA LEU A 669 -16.03 37.77 17.02
C LEU A 669 -17.52 38.11 17.17
N ARG A 670 -18.41 37.12 17.07
CA ARG A 670 -19.85 37.29 17.32
C ARG A 670 -20.17 37.70 18.76
N LEU A 671 -19.56 37.04 19.75
CA LEU A 671 -19.74 37.40 21.16
C LEU A 671 -19.24 38.82 21.43
N VAL A 672 -18.03 39.13 21.00
CA VAL A 672 -17.34 40.40 21.24
C VAL A 672 -18.04 41.57 20.53
N ALA A 673 -18.47 41.39 19.27
CA ALA A 673 -19.17 42.43 18.50
C ALA A 673 -20.59 42.69 18.99
N ASN A 674 -21.29 41.70 19.57
CA ASN A 674 -22.63 41.89 20.11
C ASN A 674 -22.96 40.97 21.29
N PRO A 675 -22.45 41.28 22.51
CA PRO A 675 -22.68 40.44 23.69
C PRO A 675 -24.16 40.26 24.00
N SER A 676 -24.99 41.27 23.73
CA SER A 676 -26.44 41.22 23.96
C SER A 676 -27.17 40.13 23.15
N LYS A 677 -26.56 39.67 22.03
CA LYS A 677 -27.08 38.62 21.14
C LYS A 677 -26.33 37.29 21.27
N ALA A 678 -25.53 37.11 22.32
CA ALA A 678 -24.79 35.87 22.57
C ALA A 678 -25.70 34.63 22.51
N LYS A 679 -25.29 33.60 21.77
CA LYS A 679 -25.92 32.27 21.78
C LYS A 679 -25.15 31.32 22.67
N ALA A 680 -25.83 30.32 23.21
CA ALA A 680 -25.20 29.26 24.00
C ALA A 680 -24.08 28.53 23.22
N GLU A 681 -24.28 28.29 21.93
CA GLU A 681 -23.28 27.68 21.03
C GLU A 681 -22.00 28.51 20.90
N ASP A 682 -22.13 29.84 20.76
CA ASP A 682 -20.98 30.74 20.65
C ASP A 682 -20.18 30.76 21.97
N VAL A 683 -20.91 30.78 23.11
CA VAL A 683 -20.33 30.67 24.46
C VAL A 683 -19.64 29.32 24.66
N GLU A 684 -20.24 28.21 24.20
CA GLU A 684 -19.66 26.87 24.26
C GLU A 684 -18.31 26.82 23.54
N GLN A 685 -18.29 27.32 22.30
CA GLN A 685 -17.11 27.30 21.45
C GLN A 685 -15.99 28.17 22.03
N ALA A 686 -16.29 29.41 22.41
CA ALA A 686 -15.31 30.35 22.96
C ALA A 686 -14.74 29.89 24.31
N LEU A 687 -15.58 29.42 25.25
CA LEU A 687 -15.10 29.05 26.59
C LEU A 687 -14.55 27.62 26.68
N ARG A 688 -14.66 26.81 25.62
CA ARG A 688 -14.00 25.49 25.53
C ARG A 688 -12.78 25.44 24.61
N VAL A 689 -12.56 26.45 23.75
CA VAL A 689 -11.39 26.52 22.87
C VAL A 689 -10.63 27.86 23.03
N PRO A 690 -9.51 27.90 23.80
CA PRO A 690 -9.02 26.84 24.67
C PRO A 690 -9.92 26.67 25.91
N ASN A 691 -9.78 25.55 26.62
CA ASN A 691 -10.70 25.19 27.70
C ASN A 691 -10.52 26.10 28.93
N ARG A 692 -11.53 26.95 29.20
CA ARG A 692 -11.63 27.81 30.39
C ARG A 692 -12.47 27.20 31.51
N TYR A 693 -12.76 25.91 31.44
CA TYR A 693 -13.43 25.12 32.48
C TYR A 693 -14.87 25.56 32.83
N LEU A 694 -15.61 26.14 31.87
CA LEU A 694 -17.04 26.36 32.05
C LEU A 694 -17.76 25.01 32.28
N PRO A 695 -18.55 24.86 33.36
CA PRO A 695 -19.34 23.64 33.57
C PRO A 695 -20.40 23.44 32.48
N LYS A 696 -20.47 22.23 31.92
CA LYS A 696 -21.44 21.87 30.87
C LYS A 696 -22.88 22.16 31.31
N GLY A 697 -23.66 22.79 30.43
CA GLY A 697 -25.04 23.23 30.70
C GLY A 697 -25.16 24.64 31.28
N ARG A 698 -24.05 25.39 31.43
CA ARG A 698 -24.05 26.80 31.88
C ARG A 698 -24.00 27.81 30.75
N GLU A 699 -23.78 27.36 29.52
CA GLU A 699 -23.61 28.18 28.31
C GLU A 699 -24.82 29.09 28.08
N GLN A 700 -26.02 28.53 28.25
CA GLN A 700 -27.30 29.25 28.10
C GLN A 700 -27.54 30.29 29.22
N GLU A 701 -27.01 30.06 30.42
CA GLU A 701 -27.08 31.01 31.53
C GLU A 701 -26.11 32.19 31.32
N VAL A 702 -24.89 31.92 30.84
CA VAL A 702 -23.92 32.96 30.47
C VAL A 702 -24.49 33.83 29.34
N ALA A 703 -25.01 33.21 28.27
CA ALA A 703 -25.68 33.91 27.17
C ALA A 703 -26.83 34.82 27.68
N ARG A 704 -27.68 34.31 28.57
CA ARG A 704 -28.77 35.07 29.20
C ARG A 704 -28.29 36.28 30.00
N ARG A 705 -27.16 36.16 30.71
CA ARG A 705 -26.55 37.27 31.48
C ARG A 705 -25.98 38.34 30.56
N LEU A 706 -25.30 37.95 29.48
CA LEU A 706 -24.80 38.89 28.47
C LEU A 706 -25.96 39.63 27.77
N SER A 707 -27.06 38.92 27.45
CA SER A 707 -28.30 39.54 26.97
C SER A 707 -28.95 40.51 27.94
N ALA A 708 -28.70 40.38 29.25
CA ALA A 708 -29.14 41.32 30.28
C ALA A 708 -28.17 42.50 30.50
N GLY A 709 -27.11 42.63 29.69
CA GLY A 709 -26.16 43.74 29.74
C GLY A 709 -25.03 43.60 30.77
N LEU A 710 -24.82 42.40 31.34
CA LEU A 710 -23.66 42.13 32.18
C LEU A 710 -22.38 42.00 31.32
N SER A 711 -21.23 42.36 31.90
CA SER A 711 -19.92 42.12 31.27
C SER A 711 -19.61 40.61 31.21
N PHE A 712 -18.64 40.19 30.39
CA PHE A 712 -18.21 38.79 30.33
C PHE A 712 -17.70 38.28 31.68
N SER A 713 -16.87 39.06 32.37
CA SER A 713 -16.40 38.75 33.74
C SER A 713 -17.55 38.52 34.72
N GLN A 714 -18.61 39.33 34.63
CA GLN A 714 -19.81 39.19 35.46
C GLN A 714 -20.68 37.99 35.03
N ALA A 715 -20.79 37.73 33.73
CA ALA A 715 -21.61 36.66 33.18
C ALA A 715 -21.06 35.27 33.56
N VAL A 716 -19.74 35.07 33.45
CA VAL A 716 -19.07 33.79 33.76
C VAL A 716 -18.80 33.55 35.25
N ALA A 717 -19.01 34.56 36.10
CA ALA A 717 -18.73 34.47 37.54
C ALA A 717 -19.49 33.32 38.23
N LEU A 718 -18.75 32.41 38.87
CA LEU A 718 -19.25 31.24 39.59
C LEU A 718 -18.51 31.05 40.92
N ASN A 719 -19.25 31.13 42.03
CA ASN A 719 -18.68 31.02 43.38
C ASN A 719 -18.55 29.58 43.90
N ASN A 720 -19.32 28.63 43.35
CA ASN A 720 -19.40 27.25 43.83
C ASN A 720 -18.69 26.25 42.89
N ILE A 721 -17.45 26.57 42.52
CA ILE A 721 -16.54 25.74 41.72
C ILE A 721 -15.12 25.78 42.30
N GLU A 722 -14.29 24.82 41.91
CA GLU A 722 -12.88 24.71 42.30
C GLU A 722 -12.08 25.96 41.91
N GLN A 723 -11.12 26.35 42.76
CA GLN A 723 -10.42 27.62 42.65
C GLN A 723 -9.76 27.81 41.27
N PHE A 724 -9.01 26.82 40.78
CA PHE A 724 -8.36 26.89 39.46
C PHE A 724 -9.34 27.08 38.29
N ARG A 725 -10.57 26.54 38.38
CA ARG A 725 -11.61 26.75 37.36
C ARG A 725 -12.18 28.16 37.44
N ARG A 726 -12.34 28.69 38.65
CA ARG A 726 -12.82 30.06 38.89
C ARG A 726 -11.82 31.08 38.35
N ASP A 727 -10.54 30.87 38.60
CA ASP A 727 -9.48 31.76 38.15
C ASP A 727 -9.40 31.76 36.60
N ALA A 728 -9.38 30.58 35.96
CA ALA A 728 -9.40 30.47 34.50
C ALA A 728 -10.68 31.05 33.84
N LEU A 729 -11.84 30.95 34.49
CA LEU A 729 -13.07 31.61 34.02
C LEU A 729 -12.99 33.13 34.17
N ASN A 730 -12.48 33.63 35.29
CA ASN A 730 -12.34 35.07 35.54
C ASN A 730 -11.34 35.71 34.58
N GLU A 731 -10.16 35.09 34.36
CA GLU A 731 -9.18 35.50 33.36
C GLU A 731 -9.80 35.52 31.95
N GLY A 732 -10.53 34.46 31.60
CA GLY A 732 -11.24 34.37 30.33
C GLY A 732 -12.33 35.43 30.14
N GLY A 733 -13.08 35.75 31.20
CA GLY A 733 -14.08 36.82 31.19
C GLY A 733 -13.45 38.21 31.05
N ALA A 734 -12.34 38.47 31.76
CA ALA A 734 -11.60 39.72 31.67
C ALA A 734 -11.01 39.95 30.27
N LEU A 735 -10.45 38.89 29.65
CA LEU A 735 -9.95 38.94 28.29
C LEU A 735 -11.05 39.25 27.26
N LEU A 736 -12.24 38.65 27.42
CA LEU A 736 -13.40 38.94 26.57
C LEU A 736 -13.92 40.37 26.77
N ASP A 737 -13.91 40.90 28.00
CA ASP A 737 -14.25 42.30 28.28
C ASP A 737 -13.22 43.27 27.65
N GLN A 738 -11.92 42.94 27.67
CA GLN A 738 -10.87 43.69 26.97
C GLN A 738 -11.07 43.68 25.46
N MET A 739 -11.42 42.52 24.87
CA MET A 739 -11.73 42.42 23.44
C MET A 739 -12.99 43.20 23.05
N ALA A 740 -14.02 43.24 23.92
CA ALA A 740 -15.25 43.99 23.68
C ALA A 740 -15.07 45.52 23.75
N ALA A 741 -13.97 45.99 24.34
CA ALA A 741 -13.57 47.39 24.30
C ALA A 741 -12.73 47.75 23.05
N GLU A 742 -12.16 46.76 22.36
CA GLU A 742 -11.37 46.93 21.14
C GLU A 742 -12.26 47.07 19.90
N ARG A 743 -11.84 47.89 18.94
CA ARG A 743 -12.57 48.12 17.68
C ARG A 743 -11.95 47.40 16.49
N ASP A 744 -10.64 47.21 16.50
CA ASP A 744 -9.92 46.58 15.39
C ASP A 744 -9.95 45.04 15.50
N ALA A 745 -10.52 44.38 14.49
CA ALA A 745 -10.57 42.93 14.44
C ALA A 745 -9.18 42.29 14.35
N GLU A 746 -8.18 42.94 13.73
CA GLU A 746 -6.80 42.42 13.72
C GLU A 746 -6.26 42.32 15.15
N ARG A 747 -6.50 43.35 15.96
CA ARG A 747 -6.07 43.39 17.36
C ARG A 747 -6.83 42.36 18.21
N ILE A 748 -8.13 42.17 17.99
CA ILE A 748 -8.92 41.14 18.69
C ILE A 748 -8.41 39.74 18.34
N ILE A 749 -8.18 39.43 17.06
CA ILE A 749 -7.65 38.12 16.64
C ILE A 749 -6.23 37.91 17.19
N TYR A 750 -5.36 38.93 17.17
CA TYR A 750 -4.04 38.87 17.81
C TYR A 750 -4.12 38.53 19.30
N LEU A 751 -5.03 39.17 20.05
CA LEU A 751 -5.25 38.87 21.47
C LEU A 751 -5.78 37.43 21.67
N LEU A 752 -6.67 36.94 20.80
CA LEU A 752 -7.18 35.56 20.86
C LEU A 752 -6.09 34.52 20.61
N ARG A 753 -5.22 34.79 19.65
CA ARG A 753 -4.07 33.96 19.28
C ARG A 753 -3.06 33.86 20.42
N THR A 754 -2.66 35.00 20.97
CA THR A 754 -1.61 35.13 21.99
C THR A 754 -2.15 34.91 23.41
N GLU A 755 -2.74 35.94 24.02
CA GLU A 755 -3.26 35.93 25.40
C GLU A 755 -4.43 34.94 25.58
N GLY A 756 -5.26 34.79 24.55
CA GLY A 756 -6.35 33.81 24.50
C GLY A 756 -5.91 32.38 24.22
N GLY A 757 -4.63 32.16 23.91
CA GLY A 757 -4.00 30.85 23.79
C GLY A 757 -4.40 30.02 22.55
N LEU A 758 -5.04 30.60 21.52
CA LEU A 758 -5.40 29.84 20.31
C LEU A 758 -4.19 29.36 19.51
N ASP A 759 -3.10 30.15 19.44
CA ASP A 759 -1.88 29.72 18.74
C ASP A 759 -1.30 28.46 19.38
N LYS A 760 -1.25 28.44 20.72
CA LYS A 760 -0.83 27.25 21.46
C LYS A 760 -1.79 26.09 21.26
N TYR A 761 -3.10 26.32 21.40
CA TYR A 761 -4.11 25.28 21.26
C TYR A 761 -4.05 24.61 19.87
N PHE A 762 -3.99 25.40 18.79
CA PHE A 762 -3.96 24.87 17.43
C PHE A 762 -2.57 24.36 17.03
N SER A 763 -1.47 24.97 17.48
CA SER A 763 -0.13 24.40 17.29
C SER A 763 0.02 23.05 18.00
N ASP A 764 -0.54 22.93 19.21
CA ASP A 764 -0.66 21.63 19.87
C ASP A 764 -1.53 20.70 19.00
N GLN A 765 -2.77 21.06 18.61
CA GLN A 765 -3.67 20.23 17.75
C GLN A 765 -3.02 19.76 16.43
N GLU A 766 -2.25 20.61 15.77
CA GLU A 766 -1.57 20.30 14.50
C GLU A 766 -0.36 19.39 14.69
N ARG A 767 0.30 19.44 15.85
CA ARG A 767 1.27 18.43 16.27
C ARG A 767 0.59 17.09 16.53
N MET A 768 -0.63 17.10 17.10
CA MET A 768 -1.45 15.88 17.30
C MET A 768 -2.00 15.26 16.00
N SER A 769 -1.95 15.98 14.86
CA SER A 769 -2.59 15.54 13.61
C SER A 769 -1.78 16.00 12.39
N PRO A 770 -0.67 15.31 12.06
CA PRO A 770 0.29 15.73 11.03
C PRO A 770 -0.24 15.79 9.59
N HIS A 771 -1.51 15.45 9.36
CA HIS A 771 -2.15 15.29 8.04
C HIS A 771 -3.14 16.41 7.66
N ASP A 772 -3.52 17.29 8.58
CA ASP A 772 -4.41 18.45 8.34
C ASP A 772 -3.84 19.75 8.96
N GLN A 773 -2.51 19.96 8.89
CA GLN A 773 -1.83 21.15 9.39
C GLN A 773 -2.15 22.40 8.52
N SER A 774 -3.30 23.02 8.78
CA SER A 774 -3.76 24.23 8.11
C SER A 774 -4.61 25.16 9.00
N GLU A 775 -4.81 24.79 10.27
CA GLU A 775 -5.53 25.59 11.26
C GLU A 775 -4.69 26.81 11.70
N PHE A 776 -3.37 26.65 11.88
CA PHE A 776 -2.48 27.77 12.22
C PHE A 776 -2.32 28.73 11.03
N ASP A 777 -2.06 28.21 9.82
CA ASP A 777 -2.07 28.99 8.58
C ASP A 777 -3.41 29.75 8.41
N THR A 778 -4.54 29.16 8.82
CA THR A 778 -5.87 29.80 8.79
C THR A 778 -5.97 30.96 9.78
N LEU A 779 -5.37 30.87 10.97
CA LEU A 779 -5.31 31.98 11.94
C LEU A 779 -4.51 33.18 11.38
N ASP A 780 -3.37 32.94 10.74
CA ASP A 780 -2.55 33.99 10.09
C ASP A 780 -3.31 34.69 8.96
N VAL A 781 -4.01 33.92 8.11
CA VAL A 781 -4.85 34.45 7.04
C VAL A 781 -6.00 35.29 7.62
N LEU A 782 -6.76 34.76 8.58
CA LEU A 782 -7.89 35.47 9.19
C LEU A 782 -7.47 36.77 9.88
N GLN A 783 -6.33 36.77 10.59
CA GLN A 783 -5.78 38.00 11.16
C GLN A 783 -5.45 39.02 10.06
N THR A 784 -4.81 38.59 8.98
CA THR A 784 -4.44 39.48 7.86
C THR A 784 -5.67 40.02 7.10
N GLU A 785 -6.68 39.19 6.86
CA GLU A 785 -7.97 39.56 6.23
C GLU A 785 -8.84 40.50 7.09
N SER A 786 -8.55 40.61 8.38
CA SER A 786 -9.31 41.41 9.35
C SER A 786 -8.83 42.87 9.49
N ARG A 787 -7.71 43.22 8.87
CA ARG A 787 -7.07 44.55 8.94
C ARG A 787 -8.03 45.70 8.66
N GLY A 788 -8.16 46.61 9.63
CA GLY A 788 -8.97 47.83 9.49
C GLY A 788 -10.48 47.60 9.43
N ARG A 789 -10.96 46.42 9.88
CA ARG A 789 -12.37 46.05 9.93
C ARG A 789 -12.80 45.85 11.38
N THR A 790 -14.10 45.99 11.67
CA THR A 790 -14.62 45.67 13.01
C THR A 790 -14.89 44.18 13.15
N ALA A 791 -14.96 43.70 14.40
CA ALA A 791 -15.30 42.30 14.68
C ALA A 791 -16.65 41.87 14.05
N GLY A 792 -17.61 42.79 13.96
CA GLY A 792 -18.89 42.56 13.29
C GLY A 792 -18.76 42.36 11.78
N ASP A 793 -17.96 43.20 11.11
CA ASP A 793 -17.74 43.14 9.65
C ASP A 793 -17.00 41.86 9.24
N VAL A 794 -16.09 41.38 10.09
CA VAL A 794 -15.36 40.12 9.87
C VAL A 794 -16.25 38.92 10.15
N ALA A 795 -17.01 38.92 11.25
CA ALA A 795 -17.96 37.86 11.56
C ALA A 795 -19.02 37.70 10.45
N GLN A 796 -19.65 38.79 10.01
CA GLN A 796 -20.64 38.78 8.94
C GLN A 796 -20.04 38.22 7.64
N SER A 797 -18.83 38.65 7.27
CA SER A 797 -18.14 38.19 6.07
C SER A 797 -17.80 36.70 6.10
N ILE A 798 -17.42 36.15 7.27
CA ILE A 798 -17.23 34.71 7.45
C ILE A 798 -18.58 33.96 7.35
N GLU A 799 -19.64 34.46 7.97
CA GLU A 799 -20.99 33.86 7.89
C GLU A 799 -21.53 33.83 6.46
N GLU A 800 -21.38 34.93 5.72
CA GLU A 800 -21.74 35.02 4.31
C GLU A 800 -20.92 34.04 3.47
N ARG A 801 -19.60 33.94 3.69
CA ARG A 801 -18.71 32.99 3.02
C ARG A 801 -19.11 31.54 3.25
N ILE A 802 -19.42 31.15 4.50
CA ILE A 802 -19.92 29.80 4.85
C ILE A 802 -21.27 29.55 4.17
N ARG A 803 -22.21 30.49 4.29
CA ARG A 803 -23.55 30.37 3.70
C ARG A 803 -23.50 30.24 2.18
N LEU A 804 -22.62 30.98 1.50
CA LEU A 804 -22.45 30.90 0.06
C LEU A 804 -21.84 29.57 -0.38
N LEU A 805 -20.84 29.05 0.33
CA LEU A 805 -20.27 27.72 0.08
C LEU A 805 -21.32 26.62 0.22
N GLU A 806 -22.10 26.63 1.30
CA GLU A 806 -23.09 25.59 1.58
C GLU A 806 -24.29 25.63 0.62
N ASN A 807 -24.71 26.82 0.14
CA ASN A 807 -25.84 26.94 -0.79
C ASN A 807 -25.46 26.81 -2.28
N SER A 808 -24.19 27.01 -2.65
CA SER A 808 -23.74 26.95 -4.05
C SER A 808 -23.22 25.56 -4.46
N ALA A 809 -22.92 24.70 -3.48
CA ALA A 809 -22.52 23.32 -3.74
C ALA A 809 -23.70 22.50 -4.26
N VAL A 810 -23.57 21.95 -5.47
CA VAL A 810 -24.61 21.15 -6.14
C VAL A 810 -24.04 19.83 -6.65
N LYS A 811 -24.83 18.75 -6.54
CA LYS A 811 -24.36 17.38 -6.80
C LYS A 811 -23.86 17.15 -8.24
N ASP A 812 -24.47 17.81 -9.22
CA ASP A 812 -24.12 17.72 -10.65
C ASP A 812 -23.19 18.86 -11.12
N GLY A 813 -22.53 19.57 -10.19
CA GLY A 813 -21.53 20.61 -10.49
C GLY A 813 -20.11 20.06 -10.65
N VAL A 814 -19.20 20.88 -11.20
CA VAL A 814 -17.78 20.53 -11.43
C VAL A 814 -17.15 20.03 -10.15
N GLU A 815 -16.47 18.89 -10.20
CA GLU A 815 -15.92 18.27 -9.00
C GLU A 815 -14.61 18.94 -8.55
N LEU A 816 -14.57 19.37 -7.29
CA LEU A 816 -13.39 19.87 -6.60
C LEU A 816 -12.91 18.80 -5.61
N VAL A 817 -11.82 18.10 -5.94
CA VAL A 817 -11.38 16.88 -5.24
C VAL A 817 -9.90 16.96 -4.88
N THR A 818 -9.49 16.41 -3.74
CA THR A 818 -8.05 16.29 -3.44
C THR A 818 -7.41 15.22 -4.32
N MET A 819 -6.11 15.33 -4.62
CA MET A 819 -5.39 14.33 -5.42
C MET A 819 -5.55 12.89 -4.86
N HIS A 820 -5.59 12.74 -3.52
CA HIS A 820 -5.88 11.47 -2.85
C HIS A 820 -7.30 10.94 -3.12
N GLY A 821 -8.30 11.83 -3.19
CA GLY A 821 -9.69 11.49 -3.50
C GLY A 821 -9.97 11.20 -4.98
N ALA A 822 -9.01 11.52 -5.86
CA ALA A 822 -9.09 11.23 -7.30
C ALA A 822 -8.70 9.79 -7.66
N LYS A 823 -8.08 9.05 -6.73
CA LYS A 823 -7.66 7.66 -6.96
C LYS A 823 -8.84 6.75 -7.31
N GLY A 824 -8.62 5.85 -8.27
CA GLY A 824 -9.66 4.98 -8.85
C GLY A 824 -10.59 5.67 -9.87
N ARG A 825 -10.58 7.01 -9.96
CA ARG A 825 -11.46 7.81 -10.82
C ARG A 825 -10.74 8.28 -12.09
N GLU A 826 -11.45 8.91 -13.02
CA GLU A 826 -10.95 9.36 -14.33
C GLU A 826 -11.92 10.33 -15.03
N TRP A 827 -11.42 11.33 -15.76
CA TRP A 827 -12.20 12.41 -16.40
C TRP A 827 -11.59 12.83 -17.75
N GLN A 828 -12.36 13.45 -18.65
CA GLN A 828 -11.81 13.98 -19.91
C GLN A 828 -10.89 15.18 -19.68
N ARG A 829 -11.33 16.16 -18.89
CA ARG A 829 -10.57 17.36 -18.53
C ARG A 829 -10.15 17.31 -17.07
N VAL A 830 -8.84 17.32 -16.84
CA VAL A 830 -8.26 17.36 -15.49
C VAL A 830 -7.48 18.66 -15.33
N ILE A 831 -7.89 19.49 -14.38
CA ILE A 831 -7.16 20.68 -13.99
C ILE A 831 -6.43 20.37 -12.67
N ILE A 832 -5.12 20.60 -12.59
CA ILE A 832 -4.37 20.49 -11.34
C ILE A 832 -4.01 21.91 -10.86
N PHE A 833 -4.59 22.30 -9.74
CA PHE A 833 -4.45 23.60 -9.11
C PHE A 833 -3.41 23.55 -7.98
N GLY A 834 -2.39 24.41 -8.07
CA GLY A 834 -1.29 24.47 -7.12
C GLY A 834 -0.18 23.47 -7.44
N CYS A 835 0.32 23.49 -8.69
CA CYS A 835 1.49 22.69 -9.11
C CYS A 835 2.80 23.40 -8.70
N ASP A 836 2.91 23.74 -7.42
CA ASP A 836 3.98 24.53 -6.83
C ASP A 836 4.76 23.70 -5.81
N ASP A 837 6.05 23.98 -5.64
CA ASP A 837 6.74 23.55 -4.42
C ASP A 837 6.03 24.21 -3.20
N ASP A 838 6.07 23.55 -2.04
CA ASP A 838 5.18 23.72 -0.88
C ASP A 838 3.75 23.17 -1.03
N GLN A 839 3.23 23.03 -2.25
CA GLN A 839 1.94 22.36 -2.49
C GLN A 839 2.12 20.91 -2.93
N ILE A 840 2.97 20.63 -3.92
CA ILE A 840 3.36 19.28 -4.30
C ILE A 840 4.80 19.29 -4.86
N PRO A 841 5.82 18.82 -4.12
CA PRO A 841 5.74 18.20 -2.79
C PRO A 841 5.18 19.14 -1.71
N HIS A 842 4.40 18.59 -0.79
CA HIS A 842 3.87 19.35 0.34
C HIS A 842 4.99 19.92 1.23
N ARG A 843 4.86 21.19 1.66
CA ARG A 843 5.82 21.94 2.51
C ARG A 843 6.44 21.11 3.63
N ARG A 844 5.64 20.31 4.35
CA ARG A 844 6.12 19.46 5.46
C ARG A 844 7.26 18.52 5.06
N VAL A 845 7.20 17.91 3.87
CA VAL A 845 8.22 16.99 3.37
C VAL A 845 9.48 17.76 2.95
N LEU A 846 9.33 18.97 2.41
CA LEU A 846 10.43 19.87 2.08
C LEU A 846 11.14 20.39 3.35
N ASP A 847 10.37 20.75 4.37
CA ASP A 847 10.82 21.15 5.71
C ASP A 847 11.60 20.03 6.42
N GLU A 848 11.08 18.79 6.36
CA GLU A 848 11.76 17.59 6.87
C GLU A 848 13.10 17.38 6.13
N ALA A 849 13.11 17.46 4.80
CA ALA A 849 14.32 17.38 3.98
C ALA A 849 15.35 18.49 4.29
N ALA A 850 14.88 19.72 4.48
CA ALA A 850 15.74 20.88 4.76
C ALA A 850 16.40 20.74 6.15
N ARG A 851 15.67 20.27 7.17
CA ARG A 851 16.22 20.05 8.52
C ARG A 851 17.24 18.91 8.57
N GLU A 852 17.05 17.85 7.76
CA GLU A 852 18.03 16.76 7.64
C GLU A 852 19.30 17.15 6.86
N SER A 853 19.24 18.20 6.02
CA SER A 853 20.38 18.68 5.24
C SER A 853 21.53 19.26 6.09
N ASP A 854 21.27 19.58 7.37
CA ASP A 854 22.23 20.21 8.30
C ASP A 854 23.01 19.21 9.19
N GLY A 855 22.86 17.88 9.03
CA GLY A 855 23.65 16.91 9.80
C GLY A 855 23.56 15.42 9.41
N ASP A 856 24.71 14.74 9.41
CA ASP A 856 24.87 13.32 9.01
C ASP A 856 24.09 12.29 9.86
N VAL A 857 22.90 11.88 9.40
CA VAL A 857 22.45 10.47 9.32
C VAL A 857 21.51 10.32 8.10
N HIS A 858 21.67 9.24 7.33
CA HIS A 858 21.01 8.97 6.04
C HIS A 858 19.45 9.04 6.05
N SER A 859 18.84 10.09 5.48
CA SER A 859 18.34 10.22 4.09
C SER A 859 17.13 9.35 3.65
N ALA A 860 16.99 8.10 4.13
CA ALA A 860 16.08 7.13 3.49
C ALA A 860 14.58 7.39 3.73
N THR A 861 14.24 8.08 4.83
CA THR A 861 12.86 8.40 5.24
C THR A 861 12.31 9.61 4.48
N VAL A 862 13.07 10.71 4.42
CA VAL A 862 12.73 11.87 3.58
C VAL A 862 12.62 11.47 2.11
N GLU A 863 13.54 10.65 1.61
CA GLU A 863 13.44 10.11 0.25
C GLU A 863 12.12 9.32 0.06
N LYS A 864 11.66 8.56 1.07
CA LYS A 864 10.37 7.84 0.99
C LYS A 864 9.20 8.82 0.87
N ALA A 865 9.21 9.88 1.68
CA ALA A 865 8.17 10.90 1.67
C ALA A 865 8.15 11.69 0.35
N ILE A 866 9.31 12.02 -0.23
CA ILE A 866 9.40 12.64 -1.57
C ILE A 866 8.89 11.68 -2.65
N GLU A 867 9.27 10.40 -2.61
CA GLU A 867 8.75 9.41 -3.55
C GLU A 867 7.22 9.25 -3.45
N ASP A 868 6.65 9.33 -2.25
CA ASP A 868 5.20 9.21 -2.03
C ASP A 868 4.44 10.45 -2.51
N GLU A 869 4.96 11.67 -2.32
CA GLU A 869 4.42 12.87 -2.96
C GLU A 869 4.56 12.77 -4.51
N ARG A 870 5.60 12.11 -5.02
CA ARG A 870 5.76 11.85 -6.46
C ARG A 870 4.77 10.82 -6.98
N ARG A 871 4.47 9.76 -6.21
CA ARG A 871 3.37 8.80 -6.50
C ARG A 871 2.01 9.52 -6.51
N LEU A 872 1.80 10.49 -5.62
CA LEU A 872 0.59 11.31 -5.60
C LEU A 872 0.45 12.20 -6.86
N ALA A 873 1.54 12.84 -7.29
CA ALA A 873 1.58 13.60 -8.55
C ALA A 873 1.33 12.68 -9.77
N TYR A 874 1.98 11.52 -9.83
CA TYR A 874 1.73 10.49 -10.86
C TYR A 874 0.26 10.05 -10.90
N VAL A 875 -0.36 9.81 -9.73
CA VAL A 875 -1.79 9.50 -9.65
C VAL A 875 -2.61 10.65 -10.23
N ALA A 876 -2.34 11.91 -9.87
CA ALA A 876 -3.09 13.06 -10.36
C ALA A 876 -3.03 13.22 -11.89
N LEU A 877 -1.82 13.17 -12.49
CA LEU A 877 -1.62 13.23 -13.94
C LEU A 877 -2.40 12.12 -14.68
N THR A 878 -2.34 10.90 -14.15
CA THR A 878 -2.92 9.69 -14.77
C THR A 878 -4.43 9.52 -14.56
N ARG A 879 -5.15 10.56 -14.10
CA ARG A 879 -6.62 10.60 -14.11
C ARG A 879 -7.21 11.10 -15.43
N THR A 880 -6.37 11.70 -16.28
CA THR A 880 -6.75 12.37 -17.53
C THR A 880 -7.06 11.39 -18.67
N LYS A 881 -8.16 11.61 -19.39
CA LYS A 881 -8.49 10.95 -20.67
C LYS A 881 -8.28 11.83 -21.90
N GLY A 882 -8.50 13.14 -21.78
CA GLY A 882 -8.43 14.12 -22.85
C GLY A 882 -7.38 15.18 -22.59
N THR A 883 -7.73 16.26 -21.88
CA THR A 883 -6.84 17.42 -21.63
C THR A 883 -6.42 17.54 -20.17
N LEU A 884 -5.15 17.90 -19.96
CA LEU A 884 -4.55 18.17 -18.67
C LEU A 884 -4.12 19.63 -18.61
N GLU A 885 -4.56 20.37 -17.60
CA GLU A 885 -4.13 21.75 -17.36
C GLU A 885 -3.41 21.87 -16.02
N LEU A 886 -2.23 22.47 -16.02
CA LEU A 886 -1.36 22.59 -14.85
C LEU A 886 -1.22 24.07 -14.46
N PHE A 887 -1.83 24.44 -13.33
CA PHE A 887 -1.84 25.81 -12.80
C PHE A 887 -0.82 25.94 -11.66
N PHE A 888 0.13 26.86 -11.80
CA PHE A 888 1.22 27.12 -10.86
C PHE A 888 1.62 28.60 -10.84
N SER A 889 2.36 29.00 -9.82
CA SER A 889 2.97 30.32 -9.67
C SER A 889 4.27 30.43 -10.46
N ASP A 890 4.48 31.57 -11.13
CA ASP A 890 5.77 31.93 -11.75
C ASP A 890 6.94 31.96 -10.76
N ARG A 891 6.66 32.03 -9.45
CA ARG A 891 7.68 32.22 -8.41
C ARG A 891 8.25 30.93 -7.81
N ASN A 892 7.48 29.84 -7.83
CA ASN A 892 7.86 28.59 -7.17
C ASN A 892 7.23 27.35 -7.86
N PRO A 893 7.39 27.18 -9.18
CA PRO A 893 6.84 26.02 -9.88
C PRO A 893 7.40 24.73 -9.27
N SER A 894 6.55 23.70 -9.17
CA SER A 894 6.92 22.42 -8.58
C SER A 894 8.09 21.78 -9.32
N ARG A 895 9.07 21.25 -8.57
CA ARG A 895 10.16 20.42 -9.10
C ARG A 895 9.66 19.23 -9.92
N PHE A 896 8.46 18.72 -9.61
CA PHE A 896 7.85 17.62 -10.34
C PHE A 896 7.43 18.01 -11.77
N LEU A 897 7.28 19.31 -12.09
CA LEU A 897 7.07 19.75 -13.46
C LEU A 897 8.35 19.59 -14.30
N ALA A 898 9.52 19.87 -13.75
CA ALA A 898 10.80 19.64 -14.40
C ALA A 898 11.08 18.12 -14.53
N GLU A 899 10.89 17.35 -13.46
CA GLU A 899 11.05 15.89 -13.48
C GLU A 899 10.10 15.18 -14.47
N ALA A 900 8.93 15.76 -14.75
CA ALA A 900 7.98 15.27 -15.76
C ALA A 900 8.33 15.68 -17.21
N GLY A 901 9.43 16.42 -17.43
CA GLY A 901 9.78 16.99 -18.73
C GLY A 901 8.83 18.10 -19.20
N LEU A 902 8.06 18.70 -18.29
CA LEU A 902 7.08 19.76 -18.56
C LEU A 902 7.63 21.15 -18.31
N PHE A 903 8.82 21.28 -17.74
CA PHE A 903 9.51 22.54 -17.51
C PHE A 903 10.98 22.42 -17.90
N ASP A 904 11.55 23.47 -18.48
CA ASP A 904 12.94 23.52 -18.91
C ASP A 904 13.67 24.57 -18.04
N GLU A 905 14.48 24.10 -17.10
CA GLU A 905 15.21 24.94 -16.13
C GLU A 905 16.06 26.02 -16.80
N SER A 906 16.47 25.82 -18.07
CA SER A 906 17.24 26.78 -18.85
C SER A 906 16.48 28.06 -19.23
N THR A 907 15.16 28.13 -18.99
CA THR A 907 14.30 29.26 -19.34
C THR A 907 13.83 30.10 -18.15
N THR A 908 14.10 29.67 -16.91
CA THR A 908 13.84 30.46 -15.70
C THR A 908 14.96 31.49 -15.47
N PRO A 909 14.64 32.78 -15.24
CA PRO A 909 15.66 33.74 -14.81
C PRO A 909 16.20 33.35 -13.42
N GLU A 910 17.51 33.53 -13.20
CA GLU A 910 18.19 33.14 -11.96
C GLU A 910 17.47 33.66 -10.70
N VAL A 911 16.71 32.80 -10.02
CA VAL A 911 16.26 33.05 -8.66
C VAL A 911 17.47 32.83 -7.76
N SER A 912 18.12 33.94 -7.42
CA SER A 912 19.26 34.00 -6.50
C SER A 912 19.04 33.11 -5.28
N SER A 913 19.95 32.17 -5.05
CA SER A 913 19.98 31.28 -3.89
C SER A 913 20.45 32.00 -2.61
N GLN A 914 19.78 33.10 -2.28
CA GLN A 914 19.88 33.77 -0.98
C GLN A 914 18.60 33.54 -0.18
N PRO A 915 18.69 33.01 1.07
CA PRO A 915 17.51 32.87 1.91
C PRO A 915 16.92 34.24 2.20
N ALA A 916 15.60 34.37 2.03
CA ALA A 916 14.87 35.61 2.24
C ALA A 916 14.86 35.99 3.74
N ILE A 917 15.88 36.72 4.18
CA ILE A 917 15.87 37.39 5.48
C ILE A 917 14.76 38.44 5.45
N LEU A 918 13.76 38.28 6.32
CA LEU A 918 12.70 39.25 6.59
C LEU A 918 13.31 40.57 7.11
N ASN A 919 13.64 41.47 6.17
CA ASN A 919 14.04 42.84 6.49
C ASN A 919 12.82 43.66 6.95
N VAL A 920 12.46 43.51 8.22
CA VAL A 920 11.59 44.46 8.91
C VAL A 920 12.36 45.78 9.06
N ALA A 921 12.07 46.74 8.19
CA ALA A 921 12.65 48.08 8.26
C ALA A 921 12.11 48.85 9.48
N PRO A 922 12.96 49.31 10.43
CA PRO A 922 12.52 50.15 11.52
C PRO A 922 12.36 51.59 11.02
N GLN A 923 11.15 52.16 11.12
CA GLN A 923 10.95 53.58 10.88
C GLN A 923 11.50 54.43 12.04
N ALA A 924 12.53 55.22 11.71
CA ALA A 924 12.90 56.52 12.29
C ALA A 924 12.69 56.76 13.80
N SER A 925 13.80 56.85 14.53
CA SER A 925 13.97 57.84 15.60
C SER A 925 15.30 58.60 15.43
N TRP A 926 15.21 59.93 15.35
CA TRP A 926 16.37 60.81 15.27
C TRP A 926 16.93 61.08 16.67
N THR A 927 18.23 60.86 16.90
CA THR A 927 19.12 61.82 17.59
C THR A 927 20.61 61.43 17.51
N ALA A 928 21.43 62.43 17.17
CA ALA A 928 22.83 62.71 17.55
C ALA A 928 23.52 61.84 18.64
N ALA A 929 24.85 61.61 18.64
CA ALA A 929 25.95 62.07 17.77
C ALA A 929 27.28 61.29 18.03
N ALA A 930 28.32 61.63 17.25
CA ALA A 930 29.77 61.53 17.55
C ALA A 930 30.52 60.16 17.43
N THR A 931 31.37 60.09 16.39
CA THR A 931 32.82 59.69 16.39
C THR A 931 33.36 58.74 17.49
N THR A 932 34.22 57.72 17.23
CA THR A 932 35.38 57.72 16.31
C THR A 932 35.99 56.30 16.07
N ARG A 933 36.56 56.09 14.86
CA ARG A 933 37.69 55.21 14.41
C ARG A 933 38.11 53.90 15.15
N ARG A 934 38.20 52.84 14.31
CA ARG A 934 39.08 51.62 14.32
C ARG A 934 40.32 51.60 15.23
N PHE A 935 40.68 50.41 15.75
CA PHE A 935 42.05 49.85 15.66
C PHE A 935 42.11 48.31 15.83
N ASN A 936 43.17 47.66 15.30
CA ASN A 936 43.45 46.21 15.39
C ASN A 936 44.34 45.85 16.60
N GLY A 937 44.33 44.58 17.05
CA GLY A 937 45.35 44.05 17.97
C GLY A 937 45.28 42.53 18.22
N ARG A 938 46.39 41.79 17.98
CA ARG A 938 46.61 40.38 18.36
C ARG A 938 47.34 40.30 19.72
N SER A 939 47.24 39.17 20.45
CA SER A 939 48.37 38.59 21.23
C SER A 939 48.09 37.16 21.73
N ALA A 940 49.12 36.48 22.24
CA ALA A 940 49.26 35.02 22.29
C ALA A 940 49.41 34.40 23.72
N VAL A 941 49.62 33.08 23.73
CA VAL A 941 49.59 32.09 24.85
C VAL A 941 50.85 32.13 25.74
N PRO A 942 50.78 31.58 26.98
CA PRO A 942 51.81 30.63 27.43
C PRO A 942 51.30 29.39 28.23
N GLN A 943 52.06 28.29 28.21
CA GLN A 943 51.88 27.05 29.02
C GLN A 943 52.72 27.07 30.32
N PRO A 944 52.53 26.11 31.28
CA PRO A 944 53.59 25.08 31.48
C PRO A 944 53.21 23.69 32.06
N ALA A 945 53.94 22.65 31.60
CA ALA A 945 54.59 21.49 32.28
C ALA A 945 53.86 20.43 33.20
N PRO A 946 54.40 19.19 33.35
CA PRO A 946 53.69 17.96 33.83
C PRO A 946 54.21 17.38 35.18
N PRO A 947 53.62 16.27 35.72
CA PRO A 947 53.99 14.85 35.41
C PRO A 947 52.74 13.93 35.26
N ALA A 948 52.68 12.57 35.30
CA ALA A 948 53.61 11.48 35.69
C ALA A 948 53.41 10.15 34.88
N THR A 949 53.31 8.96 35.50
CA THR A 949 53.39 7.60 34.88
C THR A 949 52.16 6.68 35.01
N ALA A 950 52.06 5.68 34.10
CA ALA A 950 50.93 4.77 33.84
C ALA A 950 50.72 3.60 34.83
N PRO A 951 49.66 2.76 34.64
CA PRO A 951 49.89 1.46 33.97
C PRO A 951 48.84 1.05 32.90
N ALA A 952 49.13 -0.02 32.17
CA ALA A 952 48.44 -0.45 30.95
C ALA A 952 47.02 -1.05 31.13
N SER A 953 46.18 -0.93 30.10
CA SER A 953 44.91 -1.66 29.96
C SER A 953 44.59 -2.01 28.49
N SER A 954 43.73 -3.01 28.30
CA SER A 954 43.54 -3.81 27.09
C SER A 954 42.88 -3.10 25.89
N LEU A 955 43.40 -3.35 24.68
CA LEU A 955 42.74 -3.03 23.41
C LEU A 955 41.45 -3.85 23.21
N ARG A 956 40.32 -3.17 22.95
CA ARG A 956 39.10 -3.78 22.41
C ARG A 956 38.75 -3.15 21.05
N ARG A 957 38.96 -3.90 19.97
CA ARG A 957 38.45 -3.53 18.63
C ARG A 957 36.92 -3.51 18.65
N THR A 958 36.33 -2.34 18.38
CA THR A 958 34.91 -2.20 18.01
C THR A 958 34.84 -1.43 16.70
N GLY A 959 34.23 -2.01 15.67
CA GLY A 959 34.11 -1.39 14.36
C GLY A 959 32.82 -0.61 14.23
N ARG A 960 32.92 0.72 14.05
CA ARG A 960 31.87 1.63 13.54
C ARG A 960 32.50 2.98 13.16
N THR A 961 31.91 3.66 12.19
CA THR A 961 32.36 4.93 11.61
C THR A 961 32.19 6.14 12.55
N MET A 962 33.02 7.17 12.38
CA MET A 962 32.98 8.40 13.20
C MET A 962 31.86 9.40 12.79
N PRO A 963 31.31 10.19 13.72
CA PRO A 963 30.46 11.36 13.41
C PRO A 963 31.27 12.54 12.87
N SER A 964 30.69 13.32 11.95
CA SER A 964 31.39 14.24 11.03
C SER A 964 31.95 15.56 11.58
N LYS A 965 32.04 15.75 12.91
CA LYS A 965 32.52 17.01 13.52
C LYS A 965 33.92 16.97 14.16
N TYR A 966 34.73 15.95 13.85
CA TYR A 966 36.13 15.88 14.27
C TYR A 966 37.08 15.51 13.13
N GLN A 967 37.73 16.52 12.52
CA GLN A 967 39.04 16.33 11.91
C GLN A 967 40.07 16.12 13.02
N SER A 968 40.23 14.87 13.46
CA SER A 968 41.33 14.46 14.34
C SER A 968 42.48 13.90 13.52
N THR A 969 43.70 14.37 13.76
CA THR A 969 44.89 13.62 13.33
C THR A 969 44.98 12.30 14.09
N CYS A 970 45.30 11.23 13.37
CA CYS A 970 45.58 9.92 13.93
C CYS A 970 46.76 10.06 14.91
N PRO A 971 46.60 9.77 16.21
CA PRO A 971 47.67 9.97 17.19
C PRO A 971 48.88 9.05 16.98
N ALA A 972 48.74 7.97 16.22
CA ALA A 972 49.81 7.00 15.95
C ALA A 972 50.72 7.40 14.77
N CYS A 973 50.16 7.92 13.66
CA CYS A 973 50.92 8.30 12.46
C CYS A 973 50.96 9.81 12.18
N HIS A 974 50.22 10.60 12.96
CA HIS A 974 50.06 12.07 12.85
C HIS A 974 49.42 12.60 11.56
N ASN A 975 49.03 11.73 10.62
CA ASN A 975 48.23 12.10 9.44
C ASN A 975 46.79 12.45 9.84
N ALA A 976 46.09 13.22 9.00
CA ALA A 976 44.65 13.46 9.16
C ALA A 976 43.87 12.14 9.00
N ILE A 977 42.73 12.02 9.69
CA ILE A 977 41.72 11.00 9.40
C ILE A 977 40.67 11.64 8.48
N GLU A 978 40.50 11.07 7.29
CA GLU A 978 39.58 11.56 6.26
C GLU A 978 38.34 10.67 6.13
N ILE A 979 37.29 11.19 5.47
CA ILE A 979 36.04 10.45 5.25
C ILE A 979 36.30 9.32 4.24
N GLY A 980 36.21 8.08 4.72
CA GLY A 980 36.49 6.87 3.94
C GLY A 980 37.68 6.06 4.44
N ASP A 981 38.48 6.59 5.38
CA ASP A 981 39.58 5.85 5.99
C ASP A 981 39.09 4.66 6.85
N SER A 982 39.77 3.51 6.74
CA SER A 982 39.57 2.41 7.68
C SER A 982 40.20 2.76 9.02
N ILE A 983 39.37 2.90 10.05
CA ILE A 983 39.77 3.34 11.39
C ILE A 983 39.22 2.41 12.48
N CYS A 984 39.97 2.30 13.57
CA CYS A 984 39.51 1.63 14.79
C CYS A 984 39.63 2.54 16.01
N ALA A 985 38.74 2.31 16.98
CA ALA A 985 38.77 2.94 18.28
C ALA A 985 39.77 2.22 19.20
N VAL A 986 40.64 2.99 19.86
CA VAL A 986 41.59 2.53 20.88
C VAL A 986 41.46 3.38 22.13
N GLU A 987 41.63 2.80 23.32
CA GLU A 987 41.72 3.58 24.55
C GLU A 987 43.18 4.01 24.80
N LEU A 988 43.39 5.32 24.89
CA LEU A 988 44.66 5.94 25.25
C LEU A 988 44.37 7.02 26.30
N ASP A 989 45.12 7.01 27.40
CA ASP A 989 44.97 7.94 28.54
C ASP A 989 43.54 8.01 29.12
N GLY A 990 42.82 6.88 29.13
CA GLY A 990 41.43 6.80 29.61
C GLY A 990 40.41 7.51 28.71
N ARG A 991 40.74 7.75 27.43
CA ARG A 991 39.84 8.31 26.43
C ARG A 991 39.88 7.48 25.15
N THR A 992 38.72 7.31 24.52
CA THR A 992 38.64 6.72 23.19
C THR A 992 39.27 7.66 22.16
N ARG A 993 40.28 7.17 21.43
CA ARG A 993 40.92 7.81 20.29
C ARG A 993 40.64 6.98 19.04
N TRP A 994 40.58 7.63 17.89
CA TRP A 994 40.49 6.95 16.60
C TRP A 994 41.87 6.95 15.93
N ILE A 995 42.27 5.79 15.41
CA ILE A 995 43.50 5.61 14.61
C ILE A 995 43.15 4.89 13.32
N HIS A 996 43.97 5.06 12.28
CA HIS A 996 43.92 4.19 11.09
C HIS A 996 44.11 2.73 11.49
N ASP A 997 43.36 1.80 10.89
CA ASP A 997 43.44 0.37 11.22
C ASP A 997 44.86 -0.20 11.07
N GLY A 998 45.60 0.25 10.04
CA GLY A 998 47.00 -0.12 9.82
C GLY A 998 47.98 0.43 10.85
N CYS A 999 47.53 1.32 11.74
CA CYS A 999 48.32 1.84 12.87
C CYS A 999 48.02 1.12 14.19
N ALA A 1000 47.10 0.15 14.22
CA ALA A 1000 46.69 -0.56 15.43
C ALA A 1000 47.66 -1.69 15.86
N GLU A 1001 48.67 -1.99 15.04
CA GLU A 1001 49.62 -3.10 15.23
C GLU A 1001 51.06 -2.64 15.56
N GLY A 1002 51.29 -1.32 15.71
CA GLY A 1002 52.61 -0.69 15.90
C GLY A 1002 52.85 -0.12 17.30
#